data_AF-A0A1X6P1Z2-F1
#
_entry.id   AF-A0A1X6P1Z2-F1
#
_cell.length_a   1.000
_cell.length_b   1.000
_cell.length_c   1.000
_cell.angle_alpha   90.00
_cell.angle_beta   90.00
_cell.angle_gamma   90.00
#
_symmetry.space_group_name_H-M   'P 1'
#
loop_
_entity.id
_entity.type
_entity.pdbx_description
1 polymer ?
#
loop_
_entity_poly.entity_id
_entity_poly.type
_entity_poly.pdbx_seq_one_letter_code
_entity_poly.pdbx_strand_id
1 'polypeptide(L)'
;MGRRATWAVAAAAAAAVVAAAAAHVAAAAEVALGSLSTIQHAVSGDVVAINARTLEVRNFAYDGLGPAAFFWAGTGTPSSDGVKVREVPGCAGAALPAGDGTTTVRLELPADMDVTKIDYLSVWCETFRVDFGNVVFGNAGDAADPTPATGYECFEDAPAAVAPVVERPAVSLGSLSTIQHDVEGEVFAINARTLEVRNFRYDGLGPAAFFWAGTGTPSSDGVKVREVPGCAGAALPAGDGTTTVRLELPADMDVTKIDYLSVWCETFRVDFGNVVFGDRHAAIDAAVGEAPATGYECFDAPAAVAPVVERAPVSLGSLSTIQHDVEGEVFAINARTLEVRNFRYDGLGPAAFFWAGTGTPSSDGVKVREVPGCAGAALPAGDGTTTVRLELPADMDVTKIDYLSVWCETFRVDFGNVVFGDRHAAIDAAVGDAPPGGYTCFEDASGGGGGGSPAATPDPLPNCVTLNARLQVRWVVNGTNVRFALIGRMTPDEWAGFGVSGADDSTRMVGSDVTIASVDDAGVPTVHDFHLSAESACNANGAGVCPDTDSLGANGTDDVSAITGGRDNDVATVRFSRPVSPTDVAPPGLDRPLPVGAGVRVAVSWALGPLDEGTRLPRFHSSLADYPSGGRDTFLELGRTPADECDSALVPTAGGAPAAEVTAWSRPAITDTTDFNVVIGPSGGPHGYAAIHAGAAAWGIAYYINDLLVPVLVVERGKTYRFNTLTGDDPRVSASYHPVYISDSANGGFFLGSPAEQAAETVFAGITRLANGTFTPEVESPICTLSITADTDPEADFPDYFKTLSNSCEASTPEPGVLSWTVAEDTPDTVYYGCTDHRNLGFRIAVFDEGAADPAVYNNLIADSPIFRVETAEEAGPACELSFGGTTRTFGACTTLSDRIELFWTLDEEAETADMALRSLSPAGYVSVGWPETATKMVPGDAVVVHAAGGTPTVAGYRLSGRNSPGVQPDADRLGLTAAQAEMADDGTLSAVFTRAYSPASGTPSLRRGPVDFIWAVGPSPSSPTSLAQHSFRTSGTVDLSLANGSASELGTSIGTFFAIHAGLMGVPWLFLIPAAILFARYFKGTSGSAWFQFHRAVNTLSVMAVVAALVMGLIRGTRTETTHFILGCIVVPLAVLQVVAGVFRPAKDATLRSAWYVAHSWAGRTAVILAWVNIFFGMRTARADAGKGWLIGVGAYLCVLTIIIVSLEVRKRKAPPREAV
;
A
#
# COMPACT_ATOMS: atom_id res chain seq x y z
N MET A 1 -36.39 32.03 86.41
CA MET A 1 -36.73 30.60 86.33
C MET A 1 -38.15 30.44 85.78
N GLY A 2 -38.29 29.58 84.77
CA GLY A 2 -39.56 28.98 84.36
C GLY A 2 -40.40 29.78 83.36
N ARG A 3 -40.25 29.47 82.06
CA ARG A 3 -41.33 29.38 81.05
C ARG A 3 -40.74 29.33 79.64
N ARG A 4 -40.88 28.16 78.98
CA ARG A 4 -41.26 27.99 77.57
C ARG A 4 -41.33 26.48 77.27
N ALA A 5 -42.36 25.86 77.85
CA ALA A 5 -42.79 24.51 77.54
C ALA A 5 -44.07 24.61 76.69
N THR A 6 -43.93 24.65 75.36
CA THR A 6 -45.02 24.49 74.37
C THR A 6 -44.49 23.99 73.01
N TRP A 7 -43.47 23.11 73.01
CA TRP A 7 -42.94 22.49 71.78
C TRP A 7 -42.97 20.94 71.80
N ALA A 8 -43.43 20.31 72.88
CA ALA A 8 -43.39 18.86 73.05
C ALA A 8 -44.62 18.08 72.53
N VAL A 9 -45.61 18.72 71.91
CA VAL A 9 -46.87 18.06 71.51
C VAL A 9 -47.03 17.91 69.98
N ALA A 10 -46.22 18.60 69.17
CA ALA A 10 -46.18 18.36 67.71
C ALA A 10 -45.24 17.20 67.30
N ALA A 11 -44.28 16.83 68.17
CA ALA A 11 -43.30 15.78 67.89
C ALA A 11 -43.83 14.34 68.05
N ALA A 12 -44.98 14.14 68.69
CA ALA A 12 -45.53 12.81 68.97
C ALA A 12 -46.40 12.24 67.82
N ALA A 13 -46.82 13.04 66.85
CA ALA A 13 -47.65 12.58 65.72
C ALA A 13 -46.85 12.22 64.46
N ALA A 14 -45.62 12.71 64.29
CA ALA A 14 -44.77 12.38 63.14
C ALA A 14 -44.05 11.01 63.29
N ALA A 15 -43.89 10.51 64.52
CA ALA A 15 -43.20 9.24 64.79
C ALA A 15 -44.05 7.98 64.51
N ALA A 16 -45.36 8.11 64.29
CA ALA A 16 -46.25 6.95 64.09
C ALA A 16 -46.48 6.57 62.61
N VAL A 17 -46.17 7.45 61.65
CA VAL A 17 -46.31 7.15 60.20
C VAL A 17 -45.08 6.41 59.65
N VAL A 18 -43.92 6.52 60.31
CA VAL A 18 -42.67 5.83 59.88
C VAL A 18 -42.64 4.35 60.32
N ALA A 19 -43.45 3.95 61.31
CA ALA A 19 -43.45 2.59 61.84
C ALA A 19 -44.24 1.56 60.98
N ALA A 20 -44.95 1.98 59.93
CA ALA A 20 -45.74 1.09 59.05
C ALA A 20 -45.05 0.74 57.71
N ALA A 21 -43.84 1.21 57.46
CA ALA A 21 -42.99 0.77 56.34
C ALA A 21 -41.88 -0.20 56.77
N ALA A 22 -41.92 -0.68 58.02
CA ALA A 22 -40.97 -1.61 58.60
C ALA A 22 -41.57 -3.03 58.72
N ALA A 23 -41.84 -3.67 57.59
CA ALA A 23 -41.95 -5.13 57.48
C ALA A 23 -41.70 -5.56 56.03
N HIS A 24 -40.59 -6.30 55.83
CA HIS A 24 -40.02 -6.85 54.59
C HIS A 24 -39.09 -5.94 53.76
N VAL A 25 -37.77 -6.04 54.00
CA VAL A 25 -36.80 -6.59 53.02
C VAL A 25 -35.70 -7.30 53.84
N ALA A 26 -35.43 -8.57 53.51
CA ALA A 26 -34.43 -9.40 54.17
C ALA A 26 -33.02 -9.08 53.64
N ALA A 27 -32.00 -9.10 54.50
CA ALA A 27 -30.60 -9.05 54.12
C ALA A 27 -30.21 -10.36 53.40
N ALA A 28 -29.71 -10.28 52.16
CA ALA A 28 -29.18 -11.42 51.41
C ALA A 28 -27.71 -11.70 51.80
N ALA A 29 -27.34 -12.98 51.89
CA ALA A 29 -26.02 -13.45 52.33
C ALA A 29 -25.07 -13.71 51.15
N GLU A 30 -23.80 -13.31 51.26
CA GLU A 30 -22.72 -13.60 50.31
C GLU A 30 -22.53 -15.13 50.12
N VAL A 31 -22.26 -15.59 48.89
CA VAL A 31 -22.13 -17.02 48.57
C VAL A 31 -20.66 -17.37 48.28
N ALA A 32 -20.04 -18.20 49.13
CA ALA A 32 -18.66 -18.66 48.92
C ALA A 32 -18.60 -19.73 47.81
N LEU A 33 -17.78 -19.49 46.78
CA LEU A 33 -17.64 -20.37 45.60
C LEU A 33 -16.45 -21.33 45.69
N GLY A 34 -15.46 -21.04 46.55
CA GLY A 34 -14.29 -21.90 46.81
C GLY A 34 -12.98 -21.14 46.70
N SER A 35 -11.85 -21.84 46.81
CA SER A 35 -10.51 -21.22 46.75
C SER A 35 -9.77 -21.64 45.47
N LEU A 36 -9.00 -20.71 44.90
CA LEU A 36 -8.14 -20.97 43.74
C LEU A 36 -7.08 -22.01 44.10
N SER A 37 -6.98 -23.06 43.28
CA SER A 37 -5.93 -24.05 43.39
C SER A 37 -4.62 -23.51 42.81
N THR A 38 -3.50 -23.81 43.47
CA THR A 38 -2.18 -23.41 42.98
C THR A 38 -1.64 -24.46 42.01
N ILE A 39 -1.62 -24.14 40.71
CA ILE A 39 -1.01 -24.99 39.67
C ILE A 39 0.42 -24.52 39.39
N GLN A 40 0.58 -23.26 39.03
CA GLN A 40 1.87 -22.59 38.78
C GLN A 40 1.82 -21.14 39.28
N HIS A 41 2.98 -20.47 39.35
CA HIS A 41 3.08 -19.05 39.70
C HIS A 41 2.48 -18.64 41.07
N ALA A 42 2.38 -19.59 42.00
CA ALA A 42 1.90 -19.39 43.37
C ALA A 42 0.48 -18.78 43.47
N VAL A 43 -0.38 -18.99 42.47
CA VAL A 43 -1.77 -18.50 42.47
C VAL A 43 -2.57 -19.07 43.65
N SER A 44 -3.18 -18.20 44.45
CA SER A 44 -4.13 -18.58 45.50
C SER A 44 -5.09 -17.42 45.83
N GLY A 45 -6.22 -17.72 46.46
CA GLY A 45 -7.22 -16.73 46.89
C GLY A 45 -8.61 -17.36 47.07
N ASP A 46 -9.42 -16.80 47.94
CA ASP A 46 -10.79 -17.27 48.24
C ASP A 46 -11.81 -16.51 47.40
N VAL A 47 -12.63 -17.21 46.63
CA VAL A 47 -13.60 -16.64 45.69
C VAL A 47 -15.01 -16.65 46.29
N VAL A 48 -15.63 -15.47 46.33
CA VAL A 48 -16.98 -15.25 46.86
C VAL A 48 -17.81 -14.48 45.84
N ALA A 49 -19.05 -14.88 45.62
CA ALA A 49 -20.02 -14.10 44.85
C ALA A 49 -20.71 -13.08 45.76
N ILE A 50 -20.56 -11.82 45.40
CA ILE A 50 -21.20 -10.70 46.12
C ILE A 50 -22.59 -10.41 45.54
N ASN A 51 -22.74 -10.54 44.22
CA ASN A 51 -24.03 -10.51 43.54
C ASN A 51 -23.97 -11.36 42.25
N ALA A 52 -25.05 -11.38 41.47
CA ALA A 52 -25.15 -12.20 40.25
C ALA A 52 -24.03 -11.95 39.22
N ARG A 53 -23.35 -10.79 39.22
CA ARG A 53 -22.28 -10.47 38.25
C ARG A 53 -20.98 -10.01 38.88
N THR A 54 -20.87 -9.96 40.20
CA THR A 54 -19.66 -9.50 40.89
C THR A 54 -19.08 -10.61 41.74
N LEU A 55 -17.84 -10.99 41.41
CA LEU A 55 -17.02 -11.91 42.18
C LEU A 55 -15.95 -11.14 42.94
N GLU A 56 -15.62 -11.59 44.14
CA GLU A 56 -14.52 -11.07 44.94
C GLU A 56 -13.55 -12.19 45.27
N VAL A 57 -12.26 -11.98 44.95
CA VAL A 57 -11.15 -12.89 45.26
C VAL A 57 -10.38 -12.28 46.42
N ARG A 58 -10.58 -12.82 47.62
CA ARG A 58 -9.91 -12.38 48.85
C ARG A 58 -8.56 -13.07 49.01
N ASN A 59 -7.60 -12.38 49.63
CA ASN A 59 -6.25 -12.90 49.90
C ASN A 59 -5.53 -13.41 48.63
N PHE A 60 -5.69 -12.70 47.51
CA PHE A 60 -5.11 -13.07 46.23
C PHE A 60 -3.58 -12.99 46.25
N ALA A 61 -2.92 -14.09 45.91
CA ALA A 61 -1.47 -14.16 45.75
C ALA A 61 -1.14 -14.65 44.33
N TYR A 62 -0.11 -14.05 43.71
CA TYR A 62 0.41 -14.42 42.39
C TYR A 62 1.81 -13.81 42.21
N ASP A 63 2.77 -14.55 41.66
CA ASP A 63 4.17 -14.09 41.60
C ASP A 63 4.47 -13.01 40.53
N GLY A 64 3.52 -12.69 39.65
CA GLY A 64 3.65 -11.65 38.63
C GLY A 64 4.55 -11.99 37.44
N LEU A 65 5.06 -13.22 37.33
CA LEU A 65 6.04 -13.60 36.29
C LEU A 65 5.42 -14.00 34.95
N GLY A 66 4.09 -14.15 34.88
CA GLY A 66 3.37 -14.39 33.65
C GLY A 66 3.25 -13.13 32.79
N PRO A 67 3.76 -13.13 31.54
CA PRO A 67 3.85 -11.93 30.70
C PRO A 67 2.49 -11.39 30.22
N ALA A 68 1.44 -12.22 30.30
CA ALA A 68 0.06 -11.86 29.91
C ALA A 68 -0.96 -12.71 30.69
N ALA A 69 -0.89 -12.67 32.04
CA ALA A 69 -1.82 -13.38 32.92
C ALA A 69 -3.03 -12.51 33.27
N PHE A 70 -4.23 -13.09 33.22
CA PHE A 70 -5.51 -12.41 33.50
C PHE A 70 -6.50 -13.35 34.21
N PHE A 71 -7.57 -12.82 34.82
CA PHE A 71 -8.69 -13.64 35.30
C PHE A 71 -9.63 -14.01 34.15
N TRP A 72 -10.01 -15.28 34.09
CA TRP A 72 -10.86 -15.88 33.06
C TRP A 72 -11.97 -16.69 33.72
N ALA A 73 -13.18 -16.61 33.19
CA ALA A 73 -14.32 -17.42 33.64
C ALA A 73 -15.03 -18.06 32.44
N GLY A 74 -15.60 -19.25 32.62
CA GLY A 74 -16.28 -19.96 31.55
C GLY A 74 -17.00 -21.22 32.02
N THR A 75 -17.62 -21.93 31.07
CA THR A 75 -18.29 -23.21 31.31
C THR A 75 -17.35 -24.39 31.07
N GLY A 76 -17.54 -25.50 31.78
CA GLY A 76 -16.71 -26.69 31.70
C GLY A 76 -15.44 -26.62 32.57
N THR A 77 -14.29 -26.96 31.99
CA THR A 77 -12.98 -26.89 32.67
C THR A 77 -12.15 -25.73 32.11
N PRO A 78 -11.23 -25.14 32.90
CA PRO A 78 -10.37 -24.05 32.44
C PRO A 78 -9.70 -24.32 31.10
N SER A 79 -9.99 -23.48 30.10
CA SER A 79 -9.43 -23.54 28.75
C SER A 79 -9.30 -22.14 28.16
N SER A 80 -8.67 -22.04 26.98
CA SER A 80 -8.57 -20.80 26.22
C SER A 80 -9.90 -20.28 25.65
N ASP A 81 -11.00 -21.00 25.86
CA ASP A 81 -12.34 -20.64 25.38
C ASP A 81 -13.15 -19.89 26.46
N GLY A 82 -12.59 -19.69 27.66
CA GLY A 82 -13.20 -18.83 28.68
C GLY A 82 -13.23 -17.35 28.24
N VAL A 83 -13.86 -16.50 29.04
CA VAL A 83 -13.91 -15.05 28.79
C VAL A 83 -13.07 -14.34 29.82
N LYS A 84 -12.23 -13.39 29.38
CA LYS A 84 -11.43 -12.53 30.26
C LYS A 84 -12.36 -11.64 31.10
N VAL A 85 -12.29 -11.74 32.42
CA VAL A 85 -13.13 -11.01 33.37
C VAL A 85 -12.44 -9.70 33.77
N ARG A 86 -13.17 -8.59 33.76
CA ARG A 86 -12.61 -7.24 33.97
C ARG A 86 -12.60 -6.89 35.47
N GLU A 87 -11.49 -6.33 35.94
CA GLU A 87 -11.40 -5.71 37.27
C GLU A 87 -12.08 -4.33 37.28
N VAL A 88 -12.83 -4.03 38.34
CA VAL A 88 -13.65 -2.81 38.51
C VAL A 88 -12.75 -1.53 38.46
N PRO A 89 -13.25 -0.35 38.00
CA PRO A 89 -12.47 0.69 37.32
C PRO A 89 -11.26 1.27 38.09
N GLY A 90 -10.09 1.23 37.44
CA GLY A 90 -8.83 1.78 37.97
C GLY A 90 -7.59 1.08 37.39
N CYS A 91 -7.76 -0.13 36.85
CA CYS A 91 -6.71 -0.89 36.16
C CYS A 91 -7.35 -1.62 34.97
N ALA A 92 -7.22 -1.13 33.74
CA ALA A 92 -7.69 -1.88 32.58
C ALA A 92 -6.67 -1.78 31.43
N GLY A 93 -6.02 -2.91 31.13
CA GLY A 93 -5.16 -3.10 29.97
C GLY A 93 -3.80 -3.77 30.23
N ALA A 94 -3.34 -3.80 31.49
CA ALA A 94 -2.08 -4.45 31.86
C ALA A 94 -2.30 -5.88 32.39
N ALA A 95 -1.30 -6.76 32.18
CA ALA A 95 -1.28 -8.09 32.79
C ALA A 95 -1.33 -7.98 34.34
N LEU A 96 -1.88 -9.01 35.00
CA LEU A 96 -2.01 -9.04 36.47
C LEU A 96 -0.66 -8.75 37.15
N PRO A 97 -0.57 -7.74 38.03
CA PRO A 97 0.62 -7.49 38.82
C PRO A 97 0.81 -8.59 39.88
N ALA A 98 2.00 -8.66 40.48
CA ALA A 98 2.25 -9.60 41.57
C ALA A 98 1.33 -9.32 42.77
N GLY A 99 0.60 -10.34 43.22
CA GLY A 99 -0.29 -10.29 44.38
C GLY A 99 0.42 -10.81 45.63
N ASP A 100 0.29 -10.09 46.74
CA ASP A 100 1.02 -10.34 47.98
C ASP A 100 0.31 -11.29 48.99
N GLY A 101 -0.86 -11.82 48.63
CA GLY A 101 -1.67 -12.69 49.49
C GLY A 101 -2.52 -11.96 50.54
N THR A 102 -2.50 -10.63 50.56
CA THR A 102 -3.43 -9.79 51.36
C THR A 102 -4.40 -9.00 50.48
N THR A 103 -4.10 -8.94 49.19
CA THR A 103 -4.86 -8.21 48.18
C THR A 103 -6.24 -8.82 47.97
N THR A 104 -7.28 -7.99 47.93
CA THR A 104 -8.63 -8.41 47.56
C THR A 104 -9.00 -7.82 46.21
N VAL A 105 -9.37 -8.68 45.25
CA VAL A 105 -9.65 -8.30 43.86
C VAL A 105 -11.14 -8.44 43.59
N ARG A 106 -11.78 -7.39 43.06
CA ARG A 106 -13.19 -7.42 42.63
C ARG A 106 -13.29 -7.50 41.12
N LEU A 107 -14.03 -8.50 40.66
CA LEU A 107 -14.20 -8.86 39.26
C LEU A 107 -15.67 -8.70 38.88
N GLU A 108 -15.92 -8.02 37.76
CA GLU A 108 -17.26 -7.90 37.19
C GLU A 108 -17.35 -8.79 35.94
N LEU A 109 -18.31 -9.71 35.95
CA LEU A 109 -18.60 -10.58 34.82
C LEU A 109 -19.20 -9.75 33.67
N PRO A 110 -18.90 -10.10 32.41
CA PRO A 110 -19.49 -9.47 31.23
C PRO A 110 -21.02 -9.40 31.27
N ALA A 111 -21.61 -8.42 30.58
CA ALA A 111 -23.04 -8.11 30.70
C ALA A 111 -23.99 -9.27 30.38
N ASP A 112 -23.53 -10.24 29.58
CA ASP A 112 -24.20 -11.46 29.14
C ASP A 112 -23.97 -12.69 30.04
N MET A 113 -23.12 -12.57 31.07
CA MET A 113 -22.70 -13.65 31.96
C MET A 113 -23.05 -13.35 33.43
N ASP A 114 -23.43 -14.38 34.18
CA ASP A 114 -23.69 -14.31 35.62
C ASP A 114 -23.07 -15.53 36.33
N VAL A 115 -22.97 -15.47 37.66
CA VAL A 115 -22.32 -16.50 38.48
C VAL A 115 -22.98 -17.88 38.34
N THR A 116 -24.25 -17.94 37.91
CA THR A 116 -24.95 -19.23 37.70
C THR A 116 -24.65 -19.87 36.35
N LYS A 117 -24.04 -19.12 35.42
CA LYS A 117 -23.71 -19.53 34.04
C LYS A 117 -22.23 -19.84 33.82
N ILE A 118 -21.41 -19.80 34.87
CA ILE A 118 -20.00 -20.14 34.82
C ILE A 118 -19.72 -21.33 35.73
N ASP A 119 -18.80 -22.20 35.30
CA ASP A 119 -18.42 -23.39 36.04
C ASP A 119 -17.04 -23.22 36.72
N TYR A 120 -16.24 -22.24 36.28
CA TYR A 120 -14.92 -21.97 36.84
C TYR A 120 -14.51 -20.50 36.77
N LEU A 121 -13.53 -20.15 37.62
CA LEU A 121 -12.71 -18.94 37.53
C LEU A 121 -11.23 -19.35 37.58
N SER A 122 -10.41 -18.86 36.65
CA SER A 122 -8.99 -19.23 36.49
C SER A 122 -8.10 -18.00 36.28
N VAL A 123 -6.84 -18.08 36.71
CA VAL A 123 -5.78 -17.15 36.31
C VAL A 123 -5.05 -17.76 35.11
N TRP A 124 -5.32 -17.22 33.92
CA TRP A 124 -4.88 -17.81 32.66
C TRP A 124 -3.88 -16.92 31.93
N CYS A 125 -2.81 -17.53 31.40
CA CYS A 125 -1.81 -16.82 30.59
C CYS A 125 -2.08 -16.95 29.09
N GLU A 126 -2.35 -15.82 28.42
CA GLU A 126 -2.64 -15.80 26.97
C GLU A 126 -1.43 -16.17 26.11
N THR A 127 -0.23 -15.70 26.49
CA THR A 127 1.00 -15.94 25.73
C THR A 127 1.35 -17.43 25.65
N PHE A 128 1.10 -18.17 26.72
CA PHE A 128 1.49 -19.58 26.83
C PHE A 128 0.29 -20.55 26.80
N ARG A 129 -0.94 -20.04 26.79
CA ARG A 129 -2.20 -20.81 26.78
C ARG A 129 -2.23 -21.89 27.87
N VAL A 130 -1.92 -21.50 29.10
CA VAL A 130 -1.86 -22.40 30.27
C VAL A 130 -2.54 -21.77 31.47
N ASP A 131 -3.19 -22.61 32.28
CA ASP A 131 -3.82 -22.23 33.54
C ASP A 131 -2.79 -22.20 34.67
N PHE A 132 -2.68 -21.06 35.35
CA PHE A 132 -1.80 -20.90 36.51
C PHE A 132 -2.47 -21.25 37.82
N GLY A 133 -3.80 -21.27 37.87
CA GLY A 133 -4.55 -21.68 39.04
C GLY A 133 -6.01 -21.30 38.94
N ASN A 134 -6.88 -22.21 39.37
CA ASN A 134 -8.31 -22.09 39.15
C ASN A 134 -9.13 -22.63 40.32
N VAL A 135 -10.38 -22.17 40.38
CA VAL A 135 -11.45 -22.77 41.18
C VAL A 135 -12.53 -23.22 40.20
N VAL A 136 -12.94 -24.48 40.31
CA VAL A 136 -14.10 -25.03 39.58
C VAL A 136 -15.17 -25.29 40.61
N PHE A 137 -16.30 -24.63 40.45
CA PHE A 137 -17.47 -24.82 41.29
C PHE A 137 -18.53 -25.51 40.44
N GLY A 138 -18.78 -26.80 40.69
CA GLY A 138 -19.71 -27.59 39.88
C GLY A 138 -21.11 -26.98 39.92
N ASN A 139 -21.68 -26.72 38.73
CA ASN A 139 -22.94 -26.02 38.46
C ASN A 139 -23.62 -25.46 39.71
N ALA A 140 -23.50 -24.14 39.94
CA ALA A 140 -24.15 -23.40 41.03
C ALA A 140 -25.69 -23.31 40.86
N GLY A 141 -26.34 -24.43 40.52
CA GLY A 141 -27.70 -24.54 40.03
C GLY A 141 -28.82 -24.34 41.05
N ASP A 142 -28.54 -23.88 42.27
CA ASP A 142 -29.56 -23.60 43.29
C ASP A 142 -29.29 -22.31 44.10
N ALA A 143 -28.35 -21.45 43.68
CA ALA A 143 -28.09 -20.18 44.38
C ALA A 143 -29.12 -19.12 43.96
N ALA A 144 -30.03 -18.78 44.87
CA ALA A 144 -31.07 -17.77 44.66
C ALA A 144 -30.47 -16.39 44.32
N ASP A 145 -31.04 -15.72 43.31
CA ASP A 145 -30.68 -14.40 42.81
C ASP A 145 -30.64 -13.34 43.94
N PRO A 146 -29.45 -12.80 44.31
CA PRO A 146 -29.37 -11.77 45.33
C PRO A 146 -29.67 -10.39 44.73
N THR A 147 -30.82 -9.82 45.10
CA THR A 147 -31.24 -8.46 44.70
C THR A 147 -30.24 -7.37 45.13
N PRO A 148 -30.09 -6.26 44.37
CA PRO A 148 -29.02 -5.28 44.57
C PRO A 148 -29.23 -4.47 45.85
N ALA A 149 -28.26 -4.53 46.77
CA ALA A 149 -28.23 -3.67 47.95
C ALA A 149 -27.78 -2.25 47.57
N THR A 150 -28.54 -1.25 48.03
CA THR A 150 -28.16 0.17 47.98
C THR A 150 -27.48 0.55 49.30
N GLY A 151 -26.22 0.98 49.22
CA GLY A 151 -25.46 1.57 50.34
C GLY A 151 -24.20 0.80 50.77
N TYR A 152 -23.21 1.58 51.23
CA TYR A 152 -21.89 1.24 51.84
C TYR A 152 -20.75 1.00 50.81
N GLU A 153 -19.92 1.99 50.51
CA GLU A 153 -18.75 2.57 51.24
C GLU A 153 -17.51 1.65 51.30
N CYS A 154 -16.41 2.13 50.73
CA CYS A 154 -15.06 1.70 51.09
C CYS A 154 -14.49 2.68 52.14
N PHE A 155 -14.41 2.20 53.38
CA PHE A 155 -13.69 2.70 54.55
C PHE A 155 -13.56 4.22 54.78
N GLU A 156 -14.35 4.74 55.74
CA GLU A 156 -13.93 5.79 56.68
C GLU A 156 -12.60 5.38 57.37
N ASP A 157 -11.74 6.29 57.83
CA ASP A 157 -11.92 6.93 59.14
C ASP A 157 -12.04 8.48 59.09
N ALA A 158 -13.12 8.96 59.71
CA ALA A 158 -13.63 10.34 59.85
C ALA A 158 -12.77 11.28 60.76
N PRO A 159 -13.20 12.54 61.09
CA PRO A 159 -13.90 13.59 60.33
C PRO A 159 -13.23 14.99 60.46
N ALA A 160 -13.65 15.96 59.62
CA ALA A 160 -14.31 17.22 60.03
C ALA A 160 -13.95 18.47 59.19
N ALA A 161 -15.03 19.14 58.76
CA ALA A 161 -15.17 20.56 58.47
C ALA A 161 -14.58 21.12 57.16
N VAL A 162 -15.49 21.20 56.17
CA VAL A 162 -15.40 22.10 55.01
C VAL A 162 -15.32 23.56 55.48
N ALA A 163 -14.36 24.29 54.94
CA ALA A 163 -14.43 25.73 54.70
C ALA A 163 -14.28 25.99 53.18
N PRO A 164 -14.97 26.99 52.62
CA PRO A 164 -15.10 27.14 51.17
C PRO A 164 -13.79 27.62 50.52
N VAL A 165 -13.39 26.96 49.42
CA VAL A 165 -12.24 27.36 48.61
C VAL A 165 -12.62 28.57 47.75
N VAL A 166 -11.72 29.56 47.75
CA VAL A 166 -11.78 30.81 46.97
C VAL A 166 -11.01 30.60 45.67
N GLU A 167 -11.65 30.75 44.51
CA GLU A 167 -11.00 30.70 43.20
C GLU A 167 -9.98 31.84 43.02
N ARG A 168 -8.80 31.53 42.45
CA ARG A 168 -7.76 32.52 42.10
C ARG A 168 -7.56 32.58 40.57
N PRO A 169 -7.25 33.75 40.00
CA PRO A 169 -7.18 33.95 38.55
C PRO A 169 -5.94 33.30 37.90
N ALA A 170 -6.11 32.83 36.66
CA ALA A 170 -5.07 32.25 35.81
C ALA A 170 -3.89 33.20 35.55
N VAL A 171 -2.66 32.68 35.55
CA VAL A 171 -1.43 33.47 35.36
C VAL A 171 -0.90 33.33 33.94
N SER A 172 -0.77 34.43 33.20
CA SER A 172 -0.20 34.41 31.84
C SER A 172 1.28 34.06 31.86
N LEU A 173 1.67 33.06 31.05
CA LEU A 173 3.05 32.60 30.88
C LEU A 173 3.72 33.18 29.63
N GLY A 174 2.94 33.58 28.62
CA GLY A 174 3.42 34.21 27.38
C GLY A 174 2.67 33.72 26.15
N SER A 175 2.96 34.29 24.99
CA SER A 175 2.36 33.87 23.71
C SER A 175 3.28 32.90 22.96
N LEU A 176 2.70 31.93 22.26
CA LEU A 176 3.41 31.07 21.32
C LEU A 176 3.96 31.93 20.18
N SER A 177 5.24 31.78 19.87
CA SER A 177 5.85 32.36 18.67
C SER A 177 5.68 31.42 17.49
N THR A 178 5.15 31.94 16.39
CA THR A 178 5.03 31.22 15.13
C THR A 178 6.41 30.96 14.52
N ILE A 179 6.74 29.70 14.28
CA ILE A 179 7.92 29.30 13.51
C ILE A 179 7.46 28.81 12.13
N GLN A 180 6.52 27.86 12.11
CA GLN A 180 5.89 27.29 10.92
C GLN A 180 4.41 26.94 11.22
N HIS A 181 3.63 26.68 10.17
CA HIS A 181 2.23 26.22 10.28
C HIS A 181 1.24 27.15 11.04
N ASP A 182 1.49 28.46 11.00
CA ASP A 182 0.62 29.49 11.59
C ASP A 182 0.25 29.23 13.07
N VAL A 183 1.19 28.65 13.85
CA VAL A 183 1.00 28.41 15.28
C VAL A 183 0.94 29.73 16.05
N GLU A 184 -0.20 30.03 16.65
CA GLU A 184 -0.42 31.20 17.52
C GLU A 184 -1.24 30.81 18.76
N GLY A 185 -1.12 31.57 19.86
CA GLY A 185 -1.95 31.40 21.05
C GLY A 185 -1.32 31.98 22.32
N GLU A 186 -2.12 32.35 23.31
CA GLU A 186 -1.64 32.84 24.62
C GLU A 186 -1.72 31.75 25.69
N VAL A 187 -0.60 31.46 26.35
CA VAL A 187 -0.46 30.39 27.33
C VAL A 187 -0.62 30.92 28.75
N PHE A 188 -1.46 30.26 29.55
CA PHE A 188 -1.76 30.57 30.95
C PHE A 188 -1.55 29.33 31.83
N ALA A 189 -1.02 29.52 33.04
CA ALA A 189 -1.07 28.52 34.11
C ALA A 189 -2.39 28.66 34.87
N ILE A 190 -3.19 27.59 34.87
CA ILE A 190 -4.43 27.51 35.65
C ILE A 190 -4.11 26.97 37.05
N ASN A 191 -3.28 25.93 37.11
CA ASN A 191 -2.71 25.41 38.35
C ASN A 191 -1.33 24.77 38.09
N ALA A 192 -0.78 24.06 39.08
CA ALA A 192 0.60 23.55 39.04
C ALA A 192 0.82 22.49 37.95
N ARG A 193 -0.24 21.86 37.43
CA ARG A 193 -0.14 20.84 36.37
C ARG A 193 -1.05 21.12 35.18
N THR A 194 -1.75 22.26 35.15
CA THR A 194 -2.70 22.56 34.08
C THR A 194 -2.32 23.87 33.39
N LEU A 195 -2.06 23.78 32.08
CA LEU A 195 -1.84 24.91 31.20
C LEU A 195 -3.07 25.12 30.31
N GLU A 196 -3.35 26.37 29.95
CA GLU A 196 -4.44 26.75 29.05
C GLU A 196 -3.88 27.66 27.94
N VAL A 197 -4.04 27.27 26.68
CA VAL A 197 -3.66 28.04 25.49
C VAL A 197 -4.93 28.63 24.89
N ARG A 198 -5.09 29.96 24.97
CA ARG A 198 -6.25 30.68 24.42
C ARG A 198 -5.97 31.18 23.01
N ASN A 199 -7.02 31.25 22.19
CA ASN A 199 -6.96 31.72 20.79
C ASN A 199 -5.95 30.93 19.96
N PHE A 200 -5.93 29.61 20.12
CA PHE A 200 -4.99 28.72 19.45
C PHE A 200 -5.30 28.65 17.95
N ARG A 201 -4.30 29.00 17.13
CA ARG A 201 -4.32 28.86 15.67
C ARG A 201 -3.25 27.87 15.25
N TYR A 202 -3.58 27.01 14.30
CA TYR A 202 -2.67 26.03 13.68
C TYR A 202 -3.29 25.55 12.37
N ASP A 203 -2.52 25.43 11.29
CA ASP A 203 -3.09 25.09 9.96
C ASP A 203 -3.52 23.61 9.80
N GLY A 204 -3.12 22.73 10.73
CA GLY A 204 -3.45 21.30 10.71
C GLY A 204 -2.65 20.45 9.71
N LEU A 205 -1.66 21.00 9.02
CA LEU A 205 -0.93 20.32 7.95
C LEU A 205 0.23 19.43 8.44
N GLY A 206 0.54 19.45 9.74
CA GLY A 206 1.57 18.61 10.33
C GLY A 206 1.10 17.18 10.58
N PRO A 207 1.71 16.16 9.95
CA PRO A 207 1.20 14.78 9.99
C PRO A 207 1.29 14.10 11.36
N ALA A 208 2.03 14.69 12.31
CA ALA A 208 2.18 14.18 13.69
C ALA A 208 2.54 15.32 14.68
N ALA A 209 1.82 16.45 14.62
CA ALA A 209 2.02 17.58 15.54
C ALA A 209 1.32 17.35 16.89
N PHE A 210 2.01 17.64 18.00
CA PHE A 210 1.48 17.54 19.37
C PHE A 210 2.04 18.67 20.25
N PHE A 211 1.40 18.94 21.39
CA PHE A 211 2.01 19.81 22.42
C PHE A 211 3.11 19.06 23.20
N TRP A 212 4.27 19.70 23.36
CA TRP A 212 5.43 19.16 24.08
C TRP A 212 5.92 20.16 25.11
N ALA A 213 6.38 19.69 26.26
CA ALA A 213 6.99 20.52 27.29
C ALA A 213 8.27 19.86 27.83
N GLY A 214 9.24 20.68 28.24
CA GLY A 214 10.51 20.18 28.74
C GLY A 214 11.37 21.28 29.35
N THR A 215 12.58 20.91 29.76
CA THR A 215 13.60 21.82 30.30
C THR A 215 14.58 22.27 29.21
N GLY A 216 15.12 23.49 29.30
CA GLY A 216 16.01 24.07 28.30
C GLY A 216 15.28 24.71 27.12
N THR A 217 15.71 24.42 25.90
CA THR A 217 15.06 24.88 24.65
C THR A 217 14.26 23.75 24.02
N PRO A 218 13.20 24.03 23.25
CA PRO A 218 12.42 23.02 22.54
C PRO A 218 13.29 22.01 21.79
N SER A 219 13.09 20.72 22.08
CA SER A 219 13.84 19.62 21.48
C SER A 219 13.05 18.31 21.52
N SER A 220 13.56 17.29 20.82
CA SER A 220 12.98 15.94 20.83
C SER A 220 13.10 15.21 22.18
N ASP A 221 13.79 15.79 23.17
CA ASP A 221 13.90 15.25 24.53
C ASP A 221 12.77 15.75 25.45
N GLY A 222 11.89 16.62 24.96
CA GLY A 222 10.68 17.03 25.67
C GLY A 222 9.69 15.87 25.87
N VAL A 223 8.67 16.10 26.67
CA VAL A 223 7.61 15.12 26.91
C VAL A 223 6.34 15.62 26.24
N LYS A 224 5.68 14.73 25.49
CA LYS A 224 4.37 14.99 24.89
C LYS A 224 3.35 15.26 26.01
N VAL A 225 2.79 16.47 26.04
CA VAL A 225 1.79 16.89 27.03
C VAL A 225 0.42 16.48 26.51
N ARG A 226 -0.36 15.78 27.34
CA ARG A 226 -1.65 15.24 26.91
C ARG A 226 -2.71 16.33 26.98
N GLU A 227 -3.47 16.47 25.91
CA GLU A 227 -4.82 17.03 26.01
C GLU A 227 -5.69 16.06 26.84
N VAL A 228 -6.65 16.63 27.56
CA VAL A 228 -7.50 15.99 28.60
C VAL A 228 -7.90 14.52 28.28
N PRO A 229 -8.01 13.61 29.28
CA PRO A 229 -8.25 12.18 29.06
C PRO A 229 -9.50 11.90 28.21
N GLY A 230 -9.29 11.31 27.02
CA GLY A 230 -10.35 10.99 26.06
C GLY A 230 -9.95 11.25 24.61
N CYS A 231 -8.97 12.12 24.40
CA CYS A 231 -8.46 12.51 23.08
C CYS A 231 -7.00 12.03 22.96
N ALA A 232 -6.76 10.75 22.62
CA ALA A 232 -5.42 10.19 22.61
C ALA A 232 -5.08 9.46 21.31
N GLY A 233 -4.08 9.99 20.58
CA GLY A 233 -3.37 9.32 19.51
C GLY A 233 -3.37 10.04 18.16
N ALA A 234 -4.29 10.99 17.97
CA ALA A 234 -4.36 11.78 16.74
C ALA A 234 -3.47 13.04 16.84
N ALA A 235 -2.88 13.43 15.72
CA ALA A 235 -2.18 14.71 15.57
C ALA A 235 -3.16 15.88 15.82
N LEU A 236 -2.63 17.04 16.23
CA LEU A 236 -3.42 18.25 16.46
C LEU A 236 -4.25 18.62 15.20
N PRO A 237 -5.57 18.83 15.31
CA PRO A 237 -6.39 19.33 14.21
C PRO A 237 -6.12 20.83 13.95
N ALA A 238 -6.55 21.34 12.80
CA ALA A 238 -6.45 22.77 12.48
C ALA A 238 -7.20 23.63 13.52
N GLY A 239 -6.55 24.64 14.06
CA GLY A 239 -7.10 25.62 14.99
C GLY A 239 -7.46 26.93 14.28
N ASP A 240 -8.68 27.43 14.50
CA ASP A 240 -9.23 28.59 13.79
C ASP A 240 -8.85 29.96 14.40
N GLY A 241 -8.08 29.97 15.50
CA GLY A 241 -7.68 31.16 16.25
C GLY A 241 -8.72 31.64 17.28
N THR A 242 -9.82 30.94 17.48
CA THR A 242 -10.79 31.15 18.58
C THR A 242 -10.79 30.01 19.60
N THR A 243 -10.22 28.86 19.22
CA THR A 243 -10.06 27.67 20.05
C THR A 243 -9.27 27.96 21.33
N THR A 244 -9.74 27.42 22.47
CA THR A 244 -8.97 27.38 23.72
C THR A 244 -8.65 25.93 24.08
N VAL A 245 -7.36 25.62 24.26
CA VAL A 245 -6.85 24.27 24.54
C VAL A 245 -6.38 24.19 25.99
N ARG A 246 -6.78 23.14 26.72
CA ARG A 246 -6.27 22.86 28.08
C ARG A 246 -5.40 21.60 28.09
N LEU A 247 -4.22 21.73 28.68
CA LEU A 247 -3.17 20.73 28.69
C LEU A 247 -2.86 20.31 30.14
N GLU A 248 -2.80 19.00 30.39
CA GLU A 248 -2.40 18.46 31.69
C GLU A 248 -0.97 17.90 31.62
N LEU A 249 -0.08 18.40 32.47
CA LEU A 249 1.29 17.92 32.59
C LEU A 249 1.32 16.53 33.25
N PRO A 250 2.24 15.64 32.82
CA PRO A 250 2.46 14.32 33.43
C PRO A 250 2.61 14.38 34.96
N ALA A 251 2.26 13.30 35.65
CA ALA A 251 2.17 13.26 37.12
C ALA A 251 3.49 13.58 37.85
N ASP A 252 4.64 13.42 37.19
CA ASP A 252 5.99 13.71 37.69
C ASP A 252 6.49 15.13 37.34
N MET A 253 5.71 15.92 36.61
CA MET A 253 6.05 17.26 36.10
C MET A 253 5.04 18.32 36.59
N ASP A 254 5.53 19.53 36.85
CA ASP A 254 4.71 20.69 37.17
C ASP A 254 5.21 21.92 36.39
N VAL A 255 4.40 22.99 36.35
CA VAL A 255 4.70 24.20 35.59
C VAL A 255 5.99 24.88 36.09
N THR A 256 6.43 24.62 37.32
CA THR A 256 7.67 25.18 37.85
C THR A 256 8.93 24.41 37.43
N LYS A 257 8.77 23.20 36.88
CA LYS A 257 9.87 22.32 36.41
C LYS A 257 10.05 22.29 34.90
N ILE A 258 9.25 23.05 34.14
CA ILE A 258 9.37 23.17 32.68
C ILE A 258 9.84 24.57 32.30
N ASP A 259 10.63 24.65 31.23
CA ASP A 259 11.16 25.91 30.70
C ASP A 259 10.44 26.35 29.42
N TYR A 260 9.74 25.44 28.73
CA TYR A 260 8.98 25.76 27.51
C TYR A 260 7.73 24.89 27.32
N LEU A 261 6.84 25.37 26.46
CA LEU A 261 5.77 24.61 25.81
C LEU A 261 5.85 24.85 24.30
N SER A 262 5.82 23.78 23.49
CA SER A 262 5.95 23.83 22.03
C SER A 262 4.88 23.00 21.31
N VAL A 263 4.57 23.35 20.07
CA VAL A 263 3.84 22.51 19.12
C VAL A 263 4.88 21.79 18.27
N TRP A 264 5.13 20.52 18.56
CA TRP A 264 6.25 19.75 18.00
C TRP A 264 5.78 18.61 17.11
N CYS A 265 6.37 18.50 15.92
CA CYS A 265 6.12 17.40 15.01
C CYS A 265 7.03 16.20 15.31
N GLU A 266 6.45 15.07 15.67
CA GLU A 266 7.22 13.86 15.99
C GLU A 266 7.86 13.22 14.74
N THR A 267 7.15 13.24 13.61
CA THR A 267 7.63 12.69 12.33
C THR A 267 8.86 13.43 11.83
N PHE A 268 8.86 14.76 11.92
CA PHE A 268 9.91 15.62 11.38
C PHE A 268 10.91 16.14 12.43
N ARG A 269 10.61 15.92 13.72
CA ARG A 269 11.43 16.37 14.87
C ARG A 269 11.75 17.87 14.82
N VAL A 270 10.74 18.66 14.51
CA VAL A 270 10.82 20.12 14.38
C VAL A 270 9.76 20.79 15.25
N ASP A 271 10.08 21.97 15.75
CA ASP A 271 9.18 22.84 16.50
C ASP A 271 8.43 23.77 15.54
N PHE A 272 7.10 23.69 15.52
CA PHE A 272 6.24 24.55 14.71
C PHE A 272 5.93 25.87 15.40
N GLY A 273 6.08 25.95 16.73
CA GLY A 273 5.92 27.19 17.47
C GLY A 273 5.86 26.95 18.96
N ASN A 274 6.49 27.84 19.73
CA ASN A 274 6.71 27.62 21.14
C ASN A 274 6.66 28.89 21.98
N VAL A 275 6.56 28.71 23.30
CA VAL A 275 6.75 29.74 24.30
C VAL A 275 7.82 29.27 25.28
N VAL A 276 8.77 30.15 25.62
CA VAL A 276 9.80 29.88 26.63
C VAL A 276 9.52 30.74 27.86
N PHE A 277 9.42 30.10 29.03
CA PHE A 277 8.92 30.74 30.25
C PHE A 277 9.98 31.60 30.98
N GLY A 278 11.28 31.43 30.70
CA GLY A 278 12.38 32.24 31.26
C GLY A 278 12.43 32.25 32.80
N ASP A 279 12.96 33.31 33.43
CA ASP A 279 13.07 33.47 34.90
C ASP A 279 11.71 33.64 35.63
N ARG A 280 10.57 33.38 34.96
CA ARG A 280 9.22 33.66 35.47
C ARG A 280 8.71 32.62 36.47
N HIS A 281 9.49 31.61 36.83
CA HIS A 281 9.13 30.61 37.84
C HIS A 281 8.74 31.24 39.19
N ALA A 282 9.30 32.41 39.54
CA ALA A 282 8.97 33.13 40.78
C ALA A 282 7.53 33.70 40.84
N ALA A 283 6.84 33.85 39.71
CA ALA A 283 5.44 34.32 39.67
C ALA A 283 4.42 33.18 39.87
N ILE A 284 4.85 31.93 39.67
CA ILE A 284 3.97 30.75 39.62
C ILE A 284 3.78 30.15 41.03
N ASP A 285 4.80 30.22 41.90
CA ASP A 285 4.74 29.77 43.30
C ASP A 285 3.72 30.57 44.16
N ALA A 286 3.29 31.75 43.74
CA ALA A 286 2.42 32.62 44.54
C ALA A 286 0.91 32.52 44.20
N ALA A 287 0.53 31.87 43.09
CA ALA A 287 -0.80 32.06 42.49
C ALA A 287 -1.69 30.81 42.34
N VAL A 288 -1.17 29.60 42.55
CA VAL A 288 -1.89 28.36 42.21
C VAL A 288 -2.68 27.79 43.40
N GLY A 289 -4.00 27.60 43.22
CA GLY A 289 -4.89 26.85 44.13
C GLY A 289 -5.49 25.59 43.47
N GLU A 290 -6.18 24.74 44.25
CA GLU A 290 -6.82 23.49 43.79
C GLU A 290 -8.06 23.73 42.89
N ALA A 291 -8.23 22.88 41.87
CA ALA A 291 -9.26 22.96 40.83
C ALA A 291 -10.57 22.22 41.20
N PRO A 292 -11.74 22.64 40.68
CA PRO A 292 -13.03 22.01 40.98
C PRO A 292 -13.25 20.68 40.23
N ALA A 293 -14.01 19.79 40.87
CA ALA A 293 -14.40 18.49 40.36
C ALA A 293 -15.66 18.57 39.47
N THR A 294 -15.47 18.86 38.18
CA THR A 294 -16.45 18.60 37.11
C THR A 294 -15.69 18.23 35.83
N GLY A 295 -16.17 17.21 35.10
CA GLY A 295 -15.56 16.75 33.84
C GLY A 295 -15.64 17.79 32.72
N TYR A 296 -14.72 17.71 31.75
CA TYR A 296 -14.63 18.64 30.63
C TYR A 296 -14.51 17.90 29.29
N GLU A 297 -15.26 18.37 28.30
CA GLU A 297 -15.38 17.85 26.92
C GLU A 297 -14.31 18.41 25.98
N CYS A 298 -13.95 17.67 24.92
CA CYS A 298 -13.02 18.12 23.86
C CYS A 298 -13.78 18.99 22.83
N PHE A 299 -13.21 20.15 22.48
CA PHE A 299 -13.62 21.07 21.39
C PHE A 299 -15.13 21.38 21.26
N ASP A 300 -15.59 22.46 21.89
CA ASP A 300 -16.91 23.06 21.61
C ASP A 300 -16.83 24.16 20.55
N ALA A 301 -17.67 24.02 19.52
CA ALA A 301 -18.20 25.13 18.70
C ALA A 301 -19.12 26.04 19.56
N PRO A 302 -19.37 27.31 19.19
CA PRO A 302 -19.84 28.33 20.14
C PRO A 302 -21.28 28.15 20.66
N ALA A 303 -21.49 28.66 21.87
CA ALA A 303 -22.60 28.43 22.79
C ALA A 303 -24.03 28.79 22.30
N ALA A 304 -24.99 28.07 22.89
CA ALA A 304 -26.43 28.03 22.64
C ALA A 304 -27.22 29.35 22.81
N VAL A 305 -28.27 29.49 21.99
CA VAL A 305 -29.41 30.41 22.18
C VAL A 305 -30.66 29.59 22.61
N ALA A 306 -31.53 30.24 23.39
CA ALA A 306 -32.67 29.75 24.20
C ALA A 306 -33.74 28.87 23.48
N PRO A 307 -34.67 28.19 24.21
CA PRO A 307 -35.43 27.05 23.68
C PRO A 307 -36.55 27.47 22.72
N VAL A 308 -36.59 26.85 21.53
CA VAL A 308 -37.56 27.10 20.45
C VAL A 308 -38.74 26.12 20.53
N VAL A 309 -39.94 26.63 20.22
CA VAL A 309 -41.23 25.92 20.25
C VAL A 309 -41.49 25.29 18.86
N GLU A 310 -41.63 23.96 18.78
CA GLU A 310 -41.92 23.24 17.53
C GLU A 310 -43.35 23.50 16.98
N ARG A 311 -43.50 23.64 15.65
CA ARG A 311 -44.79 23.76 14.92
C ARG A 311 -44.87 22.74 13.78
N ALA A 312 -46.08 22.33 13.39
CA ALA A 312 -46.32 21.22 12.46
C ALA A 312 -46.13 21.57 10.96
N PRO A 313 -45.69 20.61 10.11
CA PRO A 313 -45.53 20.79 8.65
C PRO A 313 -46.82 21.13 7.89
N VAL A 314 -46.72 21.92 6.81
CA VAL A 314 -47.85 22.35 5.96
C VAL A 314 -47.80 21.65 4.60
N SER A 315 -48.85 20.91 4.19
CA SER A 315 -48.91 20.27 2.86
C SER A 315 -49.10 21.30 1.74
N LEU A 316 -48.26 21.21 0.71
CA LEU A 316 -48.26 22.07 -0.48
C LEU A 316 -48.94 21.41 -1.68
N GLY A 317 -49.07 20.07 -1.71
CA GLY A 317 -49.75 19.31 -2.77
C GLY A 317 -48.93 18.12 -3.25
N SER A 318 -49.48 17.34 -4.19
CA SER A 318 -48.83 16.14 -4.73
C SER A 318 -48.20 16.39 -6.09
N LEU A 319 -47.06 15.74 -6.36
CA LEU A 319 -46.43 15.68 -7.68
C LEU A 319 -47.37 14.98 -8.67
N SER A 320 -47.47 15.56 -9.86
CA SER A 320 -48.19 14.99 -11.00
C SER A 320 -47.30 14.02 -11.76
N THR A 321 -47.88 12.93 -12.24
CA THR A 321 -47.18 11.92 -13.04
C THR A 321 -47.30 12.30 -14.52
N ILE A 322 -46.20 12.76 -15.13
CA ILE A 322 -46.14 13.06 -16.57
C ILE A 322 -45.46 11.91 -17.30
N GLN A 323 -44.24 11.55 -16.90
CA GLN A 323 -43.43 10.43 -17.41
C GLN A 323 -42.59 9.85 -16.28
N HIS A 324 -42.02 8.66 -16.48
CA HIS A 324 -41.13 8.00 -15.51
C HIS A 324 -41.72 7.75 -14.11
N ASP A 325 -43.04 7.57 -14.04
CA ASP A 325 -43.79 7.19 -12.83
C ASP A 325 -43.52 8.09 -11.60
N VAL A 326 -43.33 9.40 -11.82
CA VAL A 326 -43.12 10.38 -10.75
C VAL A 326 -44.37 10.56 -9.88
N GLU A 327 -44.25 10.33 -8.57
CA GLU A 327 -45.30 10.55 -7.56
C GLU A 327 -44.69 11.03 -6.22
N GLY A 328 -45.48 11.70 -5.37
CA GLY A 328 -45.08 12.10 -4.01
C GLY A 328 -45.89 13.28 -3.45
N GLU A 329 -46.02 13.42 -2.13
CA GLU A 329 -46.70 14.56 -1.48
C GLU A 329 -45.70 15.53 -0.85
N VAL A 330 -45.78 16.82 -1.22
CA VAL A 330 -44.82 17.85 -0.85
C VAL A 330 -45.34 18.66 0.34
N PHE A 331 -44.50 18.84 1.36
CA PHE A 331 -44.76 19.61 2.57
C PHE A 331 -43.70 20.71 2.74
N ALA A 332 -44.11 21.89 3.22
CA ALA A 332 -43.21 22.88 3.77
C ALA A 332 -42.96 22.56 5.25
N ILE A 333 -41.70 22.34 5.61
CA ILE A 333 -41.29 22.14 7.00
C ILE A 333 -41.00 23.50 7.66
N ASN A 334 -40.33 24.38 6.92
CA ASN A 334 -40.10 25.78 7.30
C ASN A 334 -39.96 26.62 6.01
N ALA A 335 -39.52 27.88 6.13
CA ALA A 335 -39.43 28.81 5.00
C ALA A 335 -38.45 28.37 3.88
N ARG A 336 -37.50 27.47 4.14
CA ARG A 336 -36.49 27.02 3.16
C ARG A 336 -36.40 25.51 2.99
N THR A 337 -37.09 24.74 3.82
CA THR A 337 -37.03 23.28 3.78
C THR A 337 -38.35 22.71 3.29
N LEU A 338 -38.29 21.97 2.19
CA LEU A 338 -39.39 21.18 1.64
C LEU A 338 -39.15 19.69 1.95
N GLU A 339 -40.23 18.93 2.13
CA GLU A 339 -40.19 17.49 2.35
C GLU A 339 -41.17 16.81 1.41
N VAL A 340 -40.68 15.92 0.54
CA VAL A 340 -41.48 15.11 -0.39
C VAL A 340 -41.62 13.72 0.20
N ARG A 341 -42.82 13.36 0.66
CA ARG A 341 -43.12 12.04 1.24
C ARG A 341 -43.63 11.09 0.16
N ASN A 342 -43.32 9.81 0.32
CA ASN A 342 -43.75 8.72 -0.56
C ASN A 342 -43.32 8.94 -2.02
N PHE A 343 -42.07 9.36 -2.23
CA PHE A 343 -41.54 9.67 -3.55
C PHE A 343 -41.32 8.42 -4.39
N ARG A 344 -41.89 8.40 -5.60
CA ARG A 344 -41.74 7.34 -6.61
C ARG A 344 -41.15 7.92 -7.89
N TYR A 345 -40.24 7.20 -8.54
CA TYR A 345 -39.63 7.53 -9.83
C TYR A 345 -38.92 6.29 -10.38
N ASP A 346 -38.97 6.01 -11.68
CA ASP A 346 -38.43 4.76 -12.25
C ASP A 346 -36.89 4.71 -12.38
N GLY A 347 -36.20 5.84 -12.17
CA GLY A 347 -34.73 5.94 -12.22
C GLY A 347 -34.10 5.91 -13.62
N LEU A 348 -34.90 5.86 -14.68
CA LEU A 348 -34.41 5.68 -16.06
C LEU A 348 -33.94 6.98 -16.73
N GLY A 349 -34.23 8.13 -16.13
CA GLY A 349 -33.77 9.42 -16.64
C GLY A 349 -32.30 9.68 -16.31
N PRO A 350 -31.42 9.85 -17.31
CA PRO A 350 -29.97 9.85 -17.15
C PRO A 350 -29.41 11.09 -16.43
N ALA A 351 -30.24 12.12 -16.22
CA ALA A 351 -29.88 13.36 -15.54
C ALA A 351 -31.10 14.06 -14.91
N ALA A 352 -31.94 13.31 -14.17
CA ALA A 352 -33.12 13.85 -13.49
C ALA A 352 -32.78 14.44 -12.11
N PHE A 353 -33.34 15.61 -11.77
CA PHE A 353 -33.12 16.30 -10.49
C PHE A 353 -34.38 17.02 -9.99
N PHE A 354 -34.44 17.40 -8.71
CA PHE A 354 -35.47 18.31 -8.20
C PHE A 354 -35.17 19.77 -8.58
N TRP A 355 -36.16 20.46 -9.11
CA TRP A 355 -36.08 21.84 -9.58
C TRP A 355 -37.23 22.67 -9.00
N ALA A 356 -36.95 23.91 -8.62
CA ALA A 356 -37.97 24.86 -8.17
C ALA A 356 -37.79 26.23 -8.85
N GLY A 357 -38.89 26.93 -9.10
CA GLY A 357 -38.85 28.23 -9.79
C GLY A 357 -40.18 28.96 -9.74
N THR A 358 -40.26 30.10 -10.43
CA THR A 358 -41.48 30.90 -10.59
C THR A 358 -42.16 30.60 -11.93
N GLY A 359 -43.49 30.75 -12.01
CA GLY A 359 -44.28 30.42 -13.17
C GLY A 359 -44.58 28.93 -13.33
N THR A 360 -44.34 28.37 -14.53
CA THR A 360 -44.55 26.95 -14.83
C THR A 360 -43.21 26.21 -14.94
N PRO A 361 -43.16 24.90 -14.63
CA PRO A 361 -41.95 24.07 -14.77
C PRO A 361 -41.24 24.28 -16.10
N SER A 362 -39.97 24.71 -16.04
CA SER A 362 -39.14 24.97 -17.20
C SER A 362 -37.66 24.82 -16.86
N SER A 363 -36.80 24.85 -17.88
CA SER A 363 -35.34 24.87 -17.72
C SER A 363 -34.79 26.14 -17.07
N ASP A 364 -35.63 27.14 -16.78
CA ASP A 364 -35.24 28.38 -16.10
C ASP A 364 -35.39 28.29 -14.57
N GLY A 365 -35.87 27.15 -14.06
CA GLY A 365 -35.87 26.87 -12.62
C GLY A 365 -34.46 26.71 -12.05
N VAL A 366 -34.36 26.53 -10.74
CA VAL A 366 -33.09 26.31 -10.04
C VAL A 366 -33.08 24.90 -9.47
N LYS A 367 -31.98 24.17 -9.68
CA LYS A 367 -31.77 22.85 -9.09
C LYS A 367 -31.72 22.98 -7.57
N VAL A 368 -32.62 22.29 -6.88
CA VAL A 368 -32.71 22.32 -5.41
C VAL A 368 -31.87 21.16 -4.85
N ARG A 369 -31.02 21.44 -3.87
CA ARG A 369 -30.07 20.45 -3.34
C ARG A 369 -30.76 19.57 -2.30
N GLU A 370 -30.51 18.26 -2.37
CA GLU A 370 -30.72 17.34 -1.25
C GLU A 370 -29.63 17.60 -0.19
N VAL A 371 -30.01 17.50 1.10
CA VAL A 371 -29.27 17.93 2.31
C VAL A 371 -27.75 17.58 2.30
N PRO A 372 -26.85 18.35 2.96
CA PRO A 372 -25.40 18.17 2.89
C PRO A 372 -24.94 16.74 3.20
N GLY A 373 -24.25 16.12 2.24
CA GLY A 373 -23.79 14.71 2.32
C GLY A 373 -24.18 13.88 1.10
N CYS A 374 -25.08 14.37 0.24
CA CYS A 374 -25.46 13.70 -1.01
C CYS A 374 -24.65 14.27 -2.20
N ALA A 375 -24.00 13.39 -2.98
CA ALA A 375 -23.28 13.77 -4.21
C ALA A 375 -24.27 14.30 -5.27
N GLY A 376 -23.84 15.24 -6.11
CA GLY A 376 -24.67 15.88 -7.15
C GLY A 376 -25.04 14.99 -8.35
N ALA A 377 -25.28 13.70 -8.11
CA ALA A 377 -25.69 12.72 -9.11
C ALA A 377 -27.19 12.79 -9.42
N ALA A 378 -27.59 12.21 -10.56
CA ALA A 378 -28.99 12.14 -10.97
C ALA A 378 -29.85 11.33 -9.97
N LEU A 379 -31.13 11.67 -9.87
CA LEU A 379 -32.08 11.02 -8.95
C LEU A 379 -32.16 9.50 -9.24
N PRO A 380 -31.96 8.63 -8.23
CA PRO A 380 -32.14 7.18 -8.36
C PRO A 380 -33.63 6.82 -8.40
N ALA A 381 -33.95 5.55 -8.72
CA ALA A 381 -35.32 5.07 -8.70
C ALA A 381 -35.93 5.17 -7.28
N GLY A 382 -37.10 5.79 -7.17
CA GLY A 382 -37.87 5.89 -5.93
C GLY A 382 -38.97 4.83 -5.87
N ASP A 383 -39.09 4.13 -4.76
CA ASP A 383 -40.01 3.00 -4.57
C ASP A 383 -41.43 3.40 -4.10
N GLY A 384 -41.67 4.70 -3.86
CA GLY A 384 -42.93 5.25 -3.35
C GLY A 384 -43.08 5.21 -1.83
N THR A 385 -42.04 4.84 -1.09
CA THR A 385 -41.98 4.93 0.38
C THR A 385 -40.93 5.93 0.86
N THR A 386 -40.02 6.34 -0.02
CA THR A 386 -38.95 7.29 0.31
C THR A 386 -39.49 8.67 0.69
N THR A 387 -38.91 9.26 1.73
CA THR A 387 -39.15 10.67 2.08
C THR A 387 -37.88 11.48 1.83
N VAL A 388 -37.98 12.49 0.97
CA VAL A 388 -36.86 13.33 0.55
C VAL A 388 -36.98 14.72 1.18
N ARG A 389 -35.93 15.22 1.83
CA ARG A 389 -35.86 16.62 2.29
C ARG A 389 -35.00 17.44 1.35
N LEU A 390 -35.52 18.58 0.94
CA LEU A 390 -34.92 19.51 -0.01
C LEU A 390 -34.70 20.86 0.68
N GLU A 391 -33.53 21.44 0.49
CA GLU A 391 -33.20 22.77 1.00
C GLU A 391 -33.11 23.78 -0.15
N LEU A 392 -33.95 24.81 -0.10
CA LEU A 392 -33.95 25.89 -1.07
C LEU A 392 -32.69 26.75 -0.93
N PRO A 393 -32.11 27.25 -2.05
CA PRO A 393 -30.96 28.14 -2.03
C PRO A 393 -31.14 29.35 -1.10
N ALA A 394 -30.02 29.88 -0.58
CA ALA A 394 -30.01 30.90 0.47
C ALA A 394 -30.75 32.22 0.13
N ASP A 395 -31.02 32.49 -1.14
CA ASP A 395 -31.76 33.65 -1.67
C ASP A 395 -33.24 33.37 -1.97
N MET A 396 -33.68 32.11 -1.88
CA MET A 396 -35.03 31.63 -2.18
C MET A 396 -35.74 31.13 -0.91
N ASP A 397 -37.07 31.19 -0.91
CA ASP A 397 -37.92 30.63 0.14
C ASP A 397 -39.22 30.09 -0.47
N VAL A 398 -39.98 29.29 0.29
CA VAL A 398 -41.20 28.63 -0.21
C VAL A 398 -42.26 29.65 -0.65
N THR A 399 -42.21 30.91 -0.18
CA THR A 399 -43.14 31.96 -0.60
C THR A 399 -42.79 32.57 -1.96
N LYS A 400 -41.57 32.34 -2.46
CA LYS A 400 -41.03 32.91 -3.70
C LYS A 400 -40.97 31.92 -4.86
N ILE A 401 -41.41 30.68 -4.65
CA ILE A 401 -41.49 29.65 -5.69
C ILE A 401 -42.94 29.33 -5.99
N ASP A 402 -43.22 29.03 -7.26
CA ASP A 402 -44.56 28.67 -7.73
C ASP A 402 -44.69 27.16 -7.97
N TYR A 403 -43.57 26.43 -8.13
CA TYR A 403 -43.58 24.99 -8.37
C TYR A 403 -42.35 24.25 -7.81
N LEU A 404 -42.48 22.93 -7.68
CA LEU A 404 -41.39 21.96 -7.54
C LEU A 404 -41.58 20.84 -8.58
N SER A 405 -40.53 20.48 -9.32
CA SER A 405 -40.57 19.50 -10.41
C SER A 405 -39.40 18.52 -10.39
N VAL A 406 -39.60 17.31 -10.93
CA VAL A 406 -38.55 16.35 -11.28
C VAL A 406 -38.19 16.57 -12.75
N TRP A 407 -37.05 17.20 -13.02
CA TRP A 407 -36.67 17.67 -14.34
C TRP A 407 -35.40 16.98 -14.85
N CYS A 408 -35.43 16.49 -16.09
CA CYS A 408 -34.25 15.93 -16.75
C CYS A 408 -33.46 16.99 -17.53
N GLU A 409 -32.21 17.21 -17.13
CA GLU A 409 -31.33 18.18 -17.79
C GLU A 409 -30.94 17.76 -19.21
N THR A 410 -30.58 16.49 -19.41
CA THR A 410 -30.13 15.96 -20.71
C THR A 410 -31.20 16.11 -21.78
N PHE A 411 -32.46 15.84 -21.43
CA PHE A 411 -33.58 15.86 -22.39
C PHE A 411 -34.46 17.12 -22.29
N ARG A 412 -34.22 18.00 -21.31
CA ARG A 412 -34.96 19.25 -21.04
C ARG A 412 -36.48 19.05 -20.99
N VAL A 413 -36.90 18.05 -20.23
CA VAL A 413 -38.31 17.66 -20.09
C VAL A 413 -38.66 17.47 -18.60
N ASP A 414 -39.90 17.82 -18.26
CA ASP A 414 -40.48 17.62 -16.93
C ASP A 414 -41.08 16.22 -16.83
N PHE A 415 -40.62 15.45 -15.85
CA PHE A 415 -41.14 14.10 -15.57
C PHE A 415 -42.32 14.13 -14.58
N GLY A 416 -42.44 15.19 -13.78
CA GLY A 416 -43.57 15.35 -12.87
C GLY A 416 -43.39 16.52 -11.92
N ASN A 417 -44.47 17.27 -11.67
CA ASN A 417 -44.40 18.51 -10.88
C ASN A 417 -45.61 18.75 -9.98
N VAL A 418 -45.42 19.63 -9.00
CA VAL A 418 -46.50 20.26 -8.23
C VAL A 418 -46.41 21.78 -8.39
N VAL A 419 -47.55 22.42 -8.67
CA VAL A 419 -47.66 23.88 -8.75
C VAL A 419 -48.46 24.38 -7.54
N PHE A 420 -47.88 25.30 -6.78
CA PHE A 420 -48.39 25.72 -5.47
C PHE A 420 -49.57 26.71 -5.56
N GLY A 421 -49.77 27.39 -6.70
CA GLY A 421 -50.92 28.28 -6.96
C GLY A 421 -51.05 29.42 -5.94
N ASP A 422 -52.27 29.94 -5.71
CA ASP A 422 -52.54 31.06 -4.76
C ASP A 422 -52.32 30.70 -3.26
N ARG A 423 -51.69 29.56 -2.95
CA ARG A 423 -51.55 29.02 -1.60
C ARG A 423 -50.48 29.73 -0.75
N HIS A 424 -49.81 30.75 -1.27
CA HIS A 424 -48.84 31.56 -0.53
C HIS A 424 -49.42 32.15 0.77
N ALA A 425 -50.74 32.39 0.84
CA ALA A 425 -51.40 32.91 2.03
C ALA A 425 -51.42 31.94 3.25
N ALA A 426 -51.15 30.65 3.05
CA ALA A 426 -51.08 29.67 4.14
C ALA A 426 -49.69 29.60 4.83
N ILE A 427 -48.66 30.18 4.21
CA ILE A 427 -47.25 30.01 4.61
C ILE A 427 -46.81 31.05 5.66
N ASP A 428 -47.49 32.20 5.75
CA ASP A 428 -47.19 33.26 6.75
C ASP A 428 -47.47 32.84 8.21
N ALA A 429 -48.14 31.72 8.46
CA ALA A 429 -48.49 31.27 9.81
C ALA A 429 -47.57 30.17 10.40
N ALA A 430 -46.67 29.58 9.61
CA ALA A 430 -45.92 28.38 9.98
C ALA A 430 -44.41 28.51 9.67
N VAL A 431 -43.68 29.22 10.54
CA VAL A 431 -42.22 29.19 10.55
C VAL A 431 -41.75 28.82 11.96
N GLY A 432 -41.11 27.66 12.08
CA GLY A 432 -40.41 27.14 13.26
C GLY A 432 -39.36 26.12 12.83
N ASP A 433 -38.36 25.87 13.69
CA ASP A 433 -37.20 25.01 13.38
C ASP A 433 -37.52 23.51 13.41
N ALA A 434 -36.76 22.73 12.63
CA ALA A 434 -36.99 21.31 12.36
C ALA A 434 -36.49 20.38 13.48
N PRO A 435 -37.16 19.23 13.73
CA PRO A 435 -36.80 18.31 14.81
C PRO A 435 -35.54 17.50 14.50
N PRO A 436 -34.75 17.10 15.52
CA PRO A 436 -33.57 16.25 15.35
C PRO A 436 -33.99 14.79 15.15
N GLY A 437 -33.74 14.28 13.95
CA GLY A 437 -33.96 12.88 13.56
C GLY A 437 -33.00 12.50 12.43
N GLY A 438 -32.52 11.26 12.45
CA GLY A 438 -31.54 10.72 11.50
C GLY A 438 -31.99 10.78 10.05
N TYR A 439 -31.03 11.00 9.16
CA TYR A 439 -31.24 11.18 7.72
C TYR A 439 -30.97 9.87 6.98
N THR A 440 -31.81 9.54 6.01
CA THR A 440 -31.59 8.45 5.05
C THR A 440 -31.38 9.05 3.67
N CYS A 441 -30.24 8.76 3.05
CA CYS A 441 -30.16 8.72 1.59
C CYS A 441 -31.04 7.55 1.11
N PHE A 442 -31.45 7.51 -0.16
CA PHE A 442 -32.22 6.41 -0.74
C PHE A 442 -31.50 5.06 -0.48
N GLU A 443 -31.87 4.40 0.62
CA GLU A 443 -31.55 3.02 0.96
C GLU A 443 -32.83 2.20 0.81
N ASP A 444 -32.67 1.01 0.21
CA ASP A 444 -33.72 0.07 -0.16
C ASP A 444 -34.76 -0.15 0.93
N ALA A 445 -36.01 0.22 0.65
CA ALA A 445 -37.15 -0.13 1.49
C ALA A 445 -37.50 -1.61 1.33
N SER A 446 -36.95 -2.43 2.22
CA SER A 446 -37.68 -3.57 2.78
C SER A 446 -37.29 -3.80 4.24
N GLY A 447 -37.70 -2.87 5.11
CA GLY A 447 -37.84 -3.12 6.55
C GLY A 447 -39.03 -4.08 6.82
N GLY A 448 -39.16 -4.75 7.96
CA GLY A 448 -38.51 -4.76 9.27
C GLY A 448 -39.19 -5.86 10.11
N GLY A 449 -38.90 -6.17 11.36
CA GLY A 449 -37.98 -5.68 12.40
C GLY A 449 -38.03 -6.73 13.53
N GLY A 450 -37.33 -6.65 14.65
CA GLY A 450 -36.35 -5.73 15.19
C GLY A 450 -35.78 -6.38 16.47
N GLY A 451 -34.57 -6.00 16.86
CA GLY A 451 -33.90 -6.51 18.06
C GLY A 451 -32.39 -6.47 17.95
N GLY A 452 -31.84 -5.26 18.10
CA GLY A 452 -30.47 -4.84 17.81
C GLY A 452 -29.31 -5.76 18.22
N SER A 453 -28.41 -5.97 17.25
CA SER A 453 -26.96 -6.09 17.41
C SER A 453 -26.31 -5.78 16.03
N PRO A 454 -24.98 -5.68 15.92
CA PRO A 454 -24.14 -4.48 15.96
C PRO A 454 -23.65 -4.06 14.55
N ALA A 455 -22.84 -3.00 14.48
CA ALA A 455 -22.16 -2.50 13.29
C ALA A 455 -21.68 -3.62 12.33
N ALA A 456 -22.07 -3.54 11.05
CA ALA A 456 -21.51 -4.39 10.01
C ALA A 456 -20.09 -3.91 9.69
N THR A 457 -19.12 -4.60 10.29
CA THR A 457 -17.73 -4.65 9.84
C THR A 457 -17.63 -5.05 8.37
N PRO A 458 -16.58 -4.63 7.63
CA PRO A 458 -16.30 -5.15 6.30
C PRO A 458 -16.17 -6.66 6.39
N ASP A 459 -16.93 -7.40 5.57
CA ASP A 459 -16.98 -8.85 5.61
C ASP A 459 -15.56 -9.46 5.46
N PRO A 460 -14.97 -10.10 6.49
CA PRO A 460 -13.61 -10.58 6.41
C PRO A 460 -13.58 -11.90 5.62
N LEU A 461 -13.02 -11.88 4.41
CA LEU A 461 -12.65 -13.09 3.66
C LEU A 461 -11.38 -13.70 4.31
N PRO A 462 -11.49 -14.78 5.09
CA PRO A 462 -10.44 -15.18 6.02
C PRO A 462 -9.44 -16.17 5.42
N ASN A 463 -9.71 -16.70 4.22
CA ASN A 463 -8.75 -17.49 3.46
C ASN A 463 -8.10 -16.63 2.37
N CYS A 464 -6.78 -16.71 2.22
CA CYS A 464 -6.03 -16.00 1.19
C CYS A 464 -4.85 -16.83 0.66
N VAL A 465 -4.63 -16.82 -0.66
CA VAL A 465 -3.45 -17.39 -1.33
C VAL A 465 -2.95 -16.45 -2.44
N THR A 466 -1.65 -16.16 -2.46
CA THR A 466 -0.98 -15.51 -3.60
C THR A 466 -0.75 -16.52 -4.73
N LEU A 467 -1.30 -16.28 -5.91
CA LEU A 467 -1.13 -17.14 -7.09
C LEU A 467 0.15 -16.79 -7.86
N ASN A 468 0.44 -15.49 -8.02
CA ASN A 468 1.74 -14.96 -8.45
C ASN A 468 1.98 -13.55 -7.88
N ALA A 469 3.09 -12.91 -8.28
CA ALA A 469 3.43 -11.55 -7.85
C ALA A 469 2.38 -10.48 -8.23
N ARG A 470 1.44 -10.79 -9.14
CA ARG A 470 0.42 -9.87 -9.66
C ARG A 470 -1.02 -10.24 -9.30
N LEU A 471 -1.30 -11.42 -8.75
CA LEU A 471 -2.66 -11.89 -8.48
C LEU A 471 -2.71 -12.74 -7.20
N GLN A 472 -3.68 -12.42 -6.34
CA GLN A 472 -4.04 -13.20 -5.17
C GLN A 472 -5.55 -13.40 -5.09
N VAL A 473 -5.97 -14.49 -4.48
CA VAL A 473 -7.38 -14.84 -4.29
C VAL A 473 -7.69 -14.95 -2.79
N ARG A 474 -8.77 -14.28 -2.38
CA ARG A 474 -9.38 -14.42 -1.05
C ARG A 474 -10.72 -15.10 -1.16
N TRP A 475 -11.10 -15.92 -0.19
CA TRP A 475 -12.43 -16.52 -0.19
C TRP A 475 -12.98 -16.87 1.19
N VAL A 476 -14.30 -17.04 1.24
CA VAL A 476 -15.02 -17.65 2.37
C VAL A 476 -16.14 -18.53 1.83
N VAL A 477 -16.30 -19.72 2.41
CA VAL A 477 -17.43 -20.60 2.12
C VAL A 477 -18.59 -20.22 3.04
N ASN A 478 -19.73 -19.85 2.47
CA ASN A 478 -20.95 -19.47 3.20
C ASN A 478 -22.10 -20.39 2.81
N GLY A 479 -22.13 -21.59 3.38
CA GLY A 479 -23.19 -22.58 3.15
C GLY A 479 -23.23 -23.04 1.69
N THR A 480 -24.18 -22.51 0.92
CA THR A 480 -24.43 -22.87 -0.49
C THR A 480 -23.65 -22.01 -1.49
N ASN A 481 -22.97 -20.94 -1.06
CA ASN A 481 -22.19 -20.05 -1.91
C ASN A 481 -20.74 -19.92 -1.42
N VAL A 482 -19.81 -19.66 -2.34
CA VAL A 482 -18.45 -19.23 -2.03
C VAL A 482 -18.30 -17.79 -2.49
N ARG A 483 -17.86 -16.92 -1.57
CA ARG A 483 -17.53 -15.54 -1.91
C ARG A 483 -16.04 -15.43 -2.15
N PHE A 484 -15.67 -14.87 -3.29
CA PHE A 484 -14.30 -14.64 -3.71
C PHE A 484 -13.98 -13.15 -3.74
N ALA A 485 -12.70 -12.82 -3.55
CA ALA A 485 -12.13 -11.56 -4.00
C ALA A 485 -10.85 -11.83 -4.77
N LEU A 486 -10.81 -11.36 -6.02
CA LEU A 486 -9.59 -11.30 -6.82
C LEU A 486 -8.95 -9.94 -6.59
N ILE A 487 -7.69 -9.96 -6.18
CA ILE A 487 -6.90 -8.75 -5.97
C ILE A 487 -5.66 -8.89 -6.83
N GLY A 488 -5.46 -7.98 -7.78
CA GLY A 488 -4.32 -8.07 -8.67
C GLY A 488 -3.86 -6.74 -9.26
N ARG A 489 -2.59 -6.70 -9.65
CA ARG A 489 -2.02 -5.59 -10.41
C ARG A 489 -2.39 -5.74 -11.89
N MET A 490 -3.48 -5.10 -12.29
CA MET A 490 -4.06 -5.18 -13.63
C MET A 490 -4.43 -3.77 -14.11
N THR A 491 -4.19 -3.41 -15.37
CA THR A 491 -4.62 -2.15 -16.02
C THR A 491 -6.10 -2.17 -16.42
N PRO A 492 -6.73 -1.05 -16.81
CA PRO A 492 -8.16 -0.97 -17.17
C PRO A 492 -8.57 -1.86 -18.35
N ASP A 493 -7.57 -2.24 -19.14
CA ASP A 493 -7.66 -3.11 -20.31
C ASP A 493 -7.13 -4.52 -20.02
N GLU A 494 -6.96 -4.91 -18.76
CA GLU A 494 -6.57 -6.26 -18.35
C GLU A 494 -7.68 -6.97 -17.56
N TRP A 495 -7.73 -8.30 -17.66
CA TRP A 495 -8.62 -9.19 -16.93
C TRP A 495 -7.84 -10.15 -16.03
N ALA A 496 -8.52 -10.64 -14.99
CA ALA A 496 -8.07 -11.72 -14.12
C ALA A 496 -9.10 -12.84 -14.09
N GLY A 497 -8.67 -14.09 -14.33
CA GLY A 497 -9.52 -15.26 -14.30
C GLY A 497 -9.14 -16.24 -13.19
N PHE A 498 -10.15 -16.85 -12.56
CA PHE A 498 -9.95 -17.86 -11.52
C PHE A 498 -11.14 -18.83 -11.46
N GLY A 499 -10.86 -20.15 -11.40
CA GLY A 499 -11.89 -21.15 -11.16
C GLY A 499 -11.41 -22.59 -11.20
N VAL A 500 -12.35 -23.53 -11.36
CA VAL A 500 -12.08 -24.96 -11.32
C VAL A 500 -11.39 -25.39 -12.61
N SER A 501 -10.33 -26.20 -12.47
CA SER A 501 -9.61 -26.77 -13.61
C SER A 501 -10.50 -27.73 -14.41
N GLY A 502 -10.26 -27.83 -15.73
CA GLY A 502 -10.88 -28.84 -16.59
C GLY A 502 -10.44 -30.28 -16.31
N ALA A 503 -9.45 -30.49 -15.45
CA ALA A 503 -9.05 -31.80 -14.94
C ALA A 503 -9.07 -31.81 -13.41
N ASP A 504 -9.42 -32.95 -12.81
CA ASP A 504 -9.59 -33.06 -11.35
C ASP A 504 -8.24 -33.10 -10.60
N ASP A 505 -7.17 -33.53 -11.28
CA ASP A 505 -5.85 -33.81 -10.70
C ASP A 505 -4.71 -32.97 -11.31
N SER A 506 -5.01 -32.06 -12.24
CA SER A 506 -4.01 -31.18 -12.88
C SER A 506 -4.65 -29.85 -13.28
N THR A 507 -3.86 -28.78 -13.39
CA THR A 507 -4.34 -27.50 -13.96
C THR A 507 -4.43 -27.64 -15.48
N ARG A 508 -5.64 -27.50 -16.04
CA ARG A 508 -5.91 -27.63 -17.48
C ARG A 508 -6.96 -26.61 -17.89
N MET A 509 -6.62 -25.77 -18.88
CA MET A 509 -7.50 -24.72 -19.41
C MET A 509 -8.74 -25.28 -20.10
N VAL A 510 -8.57 -26.23 -21.03
CA VAL A 510 -9.70 -26.83 -21.76
C VAL A 510 -10.55 -27.68 -20.81
N GLY A 511 -11.84 -27.38 -20.76
CA GLY A 511 -12.84 -27.95 -19.86
C GLY A 511 -12.93 -27.23 -18.50
N SER A 512 -12.16 -26.17 -18.28
CA SER A 512 -12.26 -25.34 -17.08
C SER A 512 -13.56 -24.55 -17.04
N ASP A 513 -13.93 -24.21 -15.82
CA ASP A 513 -15.06 -23.39 -15.47
C ASP A 513 -14.52 -22.29 -14.53
N VAL A 514 -14.45 -21.07 -15.05
CA VAL A 514 -13.75 -19.95 -14.39
C VAL A 514 -14.56 -18.69 -14.44
N THR A 515 -14.42 -17.90 -13.38
CA THR A 515 -14.97 -16.56 -13.34
C THR A 515 -13.90 -15.57 -13.80
N ILE A 516 -14.25 -14.69 -14.73
CA ILE A 516 -13.33 -13.67 -15.25
C ILE A 516 -13.81 -12.29 -14.84
N ALA A 517 -12.90 -11.52 -14.26
CA ALA A 517 -13.15 -10.19 -13.72
C ALA A 517 -12.25 -9.14 -14.38
N SER A 518 -12.78 -7.93 -14.56
CA SER A 518 -11.99 -6.75 -14.93
C SER A 518 -12.53 -5.49 -14.24
N VAL A 519 -11.74 -4.41 -14.24
CA VAL A 519 -12.16 -3.11 -13.69
C VAL A 519 -11.73 -2.02 -14.66
N ASP A 520 -12.70 -1.26 -15.18
CA ASP A 520 -12.47 -0.19 -16.15
C ASP A 520 -11.85 1.08 -15.55
N ASP A 521 -11.63 2.11 -16.38
CA ASP A 521 -11.05 3.40 -16.00
C ASP A 521 -11.88 4.16 -14.96
N ALA A 522 -13.20 3.93 -14.93
CA ALA A 522 -14.11 4.52 -13.98
C ALA A 522 -14.12 3.77 -12.63
N GLY A 523 -13.32 2.71 -12.50
CA GLY A 523 -13.27 1.86 -11.33
C GLY A 523 -14.46 0.92 -11.24
N VAL A 524 -15.22 0.73 -12.32
CA VAL A 524 -16.39 -0.14 -12.35
C VAL A 524 -15.95 -1.59 -12.62
N PRO A 525 -16.23 -2.52 -11.70
CA PRO A 525 -15.93 -3.93 -11.91
C PRO A 525 -16.94 -4.60 -12.86
N THR A 526 -16.43 -5.47 -13.74
CA THR A 526 -17.23 -6.42 -14.53
C THR A 526 -16.79 -7.83 -14.19
N VAL A 527 -17.73 -8.77 -14.08
CA VAL A 527 -17.48 -10.17 -13.76
C VAL A 527 -18.49 -11.03 -14.49
N HIS A 528 -18.04 -12.10 -15.13
CA HIS A 528 -18.90 -13.09 -15.78
C HIS A 528 -18.35 -14.50 -15.53
N ASP A 529 -19.24 -15.49 -15.50
CA ASP A 529 -18.86 -16.91 -15.51
C ASP A 529 -18.57 -17.40 -16.94
N PHE A 530 -17.49 -18.17 -17.09
CA PHE A 530 -16.99 -18.64 -18.37
C PHE A 530 -16.73 -20.15 -18.38
N HIS A 531 -17.23 -20.78 -19.45
CA HIS A 531 -16.85 -22.11 -19.85
C HIS A 531 -15.74 -22.10 -20.93
N LEU A 532 -14.64 -22.81 -20.67
CA LEU A 532 -13.50 -22.91 -21.57
C LEU A 532 -13.54 -24.21 -22.37
N SER A 533 -14.23 -24.19 -23.51
CA SER A 533 -14.36 -25.37 -24.38
C SER A 533 -13.16 -25.58 -25.33
N ALA A 534 -12.39 -24.53 -25.62
CA ALA A 534 -11.17 -24.56 -26.44
C ALA A 534 -10.24 -23.39 -26.09
N GLU A 535 -9.00 -23.43 -26.56
CA GLU A 535 -8.00 -22.36 -26.36
C GLU A 535 -8.21 -21.13 -27.27
N SER A 536 -9.24 -21.13 -28.11
CA SER A 536 -9.62 -20.01 -28.98
C SER A 536 -10.57 -19.03 -28.29
N ALA A 537 -10.61 -17.77 -28.73
CA ALA A 537 -11.63 -16.80 -28.32
C ALA A 537 -13.06 -17.31 -28.60
N CYS A 538 -14.04 -16.75 -27.90
CA CYS A 538 -15.43 -17.12 -28.11
C CYS A 538 -15.86 -16.89 -29.56
N ASN A 539 -16.28 -17.95 -30.23
CA ASN A 539 -16.80 -17.86 -31.59
C ASN A 539 -18.33 -17.77 -31.61
N ALA A 540 -18.89 -17.44 -32.77
CA ALA A 540 -20.33 -17.29 -32.97
C ALA A 540 -21.15 -18.57 -32.69
N ASN A 541 -20.51 -19.73 -32.50
CA ASN A 541 -21.15 -21.00 -32.14
C ASN A 541 -21.05 -21.31 -30.64
N GLY A 542 -20.56 -20.38 -29.81
CA GLY A 542 -20.41 -20.57 -28.37
C GLY A 542 -19.25 -21.49 -27.98
N ALA A 543 -18.28 -21.71 -28.89
CA ALA A 543 -17.08 -22.52 -28.64
C ALA A 543 -15.83 -21.63 -28.50
N GLY A 544 -14.91 -22.03 -27.62
CA GLY A 544 -13.77 -21.20 -27.17
C GLY A 544 -13.87 -20.85 -25.69
N VAL A 545 -13.31 -19.68 -25.33
CA VAL A 545 -13.43 -19.04 -24.02
C VAL A 545 -14.65 -18.11 -24.05
N CYS A 546 -15.81 -18.62 -23.67
CA CYS A 546 -17.09 -17.92 -23.80
C CYS A 546 -17.75 -17.70 -22.44
N PRO A 547 -18.45 -16.56 -22.24
CA PRO A 547 -19.41 -16.45 -21.15
C PRO A 547 -20.45 -17.57 -21.26
N ASP A 548 -20.93 -18.09 -20.13
CA ASP A 548 -21.87 -19.23 -20.15
C ASP A 548 -23.18 -18.91 -20.89
N THR A 549 -23.63 -17.65 -20.81
CA THR A 549 -24.77 -17.13 -21.57
C THR A 549 -24.58 -17.22 -23.09
N ASP A 550 -23.34 -17.12 -23.58
CA ASP A 550 -23.00 -17.19 -25.00
C ASP A 550 -22.68 -18.62 -25.44
N SER A 551 -22.09 -19.44 -24.55
CA SER A 551 -21.82 -20.86 -24.79
C SER A 551 -23.09 -21.71 -24.89
N LEU A 552 -24.12 -21.39 -24.12
CA LEU A 552 -25.37 -22.16 -24.05
C LEU A 552 -26.61 -21.40 -24.54
N GLY A 553 -26.48 -20.11 -24.89
CA GLY A 553 -27.61 -19.26 -25.25
C GLY A 553 -28.62 -19.16 -24.10
N ALA A 554 -29.89 -19.45 -24.37
CA ALA A 554 -30.97 -19.37 -23.38
C ALA A 554 -30.88 -20.39 -22.21
N ASN A 555 -29.91 -21.30 -22.24
CA ASN A 555 -29.73 -22.35 -21.24
C ASN A 555 -28.49 -22.14 -20.34
N GLY A 556 -27.70 -21.09 -20.57
CA GLY A 556 -26.56 -20.76 -19.69
C GLY A 556 -26.93 -19.63 -18.76
N THR A 557 -26.58 -19.78 -17.48
CA THR A 557 -26.76 -18.74 -16.47
C THR A 557 -25.42 -18.14 -16.05
N ASP A 558 -25.36 -16.80 -15.95
CA ASP A 558 -24.23 -16.13 -15.31
C ASP A 558 -24.39 -16.28 -13.79
N ASP A 559 -23.70 -17.26 -13.21
CA ASP A 559 -23.88 -17.70 -11.82
C ASP A 559 -23.12 -16.84 -10.80
N VAL A 560 -22.72 -15.64 -11.23
CA VAL A 560 -22.01 -14.66 -10.42
C VAL A 560 -23.01 -13.65 -9.82
N SER A 561 -22.94 -13.45 -8.51
CA SER A 561 -23.79 -12.49 -7.78
C SER A 561 -22.99 -11.62 -6.81
N ALA A 562 -23.51 -10.43 -6.49
CA ALA A 562 -22.90 -9.40 -5.64
C ALA A 562 -21.54 -8.89 -6.15
N ILE A 563 -21.58 -7.93 -7.08
CA ILE A 563 -20.39 -7.31 -7.67
C ILE A 563 -20.03 -6.06 -6.86
N THR A 564 -18.89 -6.09 -6.18
CA THR A 564 -18.25 -4.88 -5.63
C THR A 564 -16.79 -4.91 -5.98
N GLY A 565 -16.22 -3.77 -6.32
CA GLY A 565 -14.85 -3.73 -6.79
C GLY A 565 -14.46 -2.33 -7.15
N GLY A 566 -13.17 -2.15 -7.36
CA GLY A 566 -12.60 -0.85 -7.60
C GLY A 566 -11.11 -0.98 -7.80
N ARG A 567 -10.54 0.09 -8.34
CA ARG A 567 -9.13 0.21 -8.67
C ARG A 567 -8.53 1.31 -7.80
N ASP A 568 -7.42 1.01 -7.16
CA ASP A 568 -6.59 1.98 -6.46
C ASP A 568 -5.17 1.88 -7.06
N ASN A 569 -4.79 2.89 -7.83
CA ASN A 569 -3.58 2.89 -8.66
C ASN A 569 -3.56 1.69 -9.64
N ASP A 570 -2.51 0.87 -9.60
CA ASP A 570 -2.35 -0.30 -10.46
C ASP A 570 -3.01 -1.57 -9.87
N VAL A 571 -3.62 -1.51 -8.68
CA VAL A 571 -4.24 -2.66 -8.00
C VAL A 571 -5.76 -2.61 -8.12
N ALA A 572 -6.35 -3.60 -8.80
CA ALA A 572 -7.80 -3.78 -8.85
C ALA A 572 -8.25 -4.88 -7.90
N THR A 573 -9.36 -4.62 -7.21
CA THR A 573 -10.04 -5.57 -6.34
C THR A 573 -11.43 -5.83 -6.88
N VAL A 574 -11.78 -7.09 -7.09
CA VAL A 574 -13.13 -7.47 -7.53
C VAL A 574 -13.65 -8.58 -6.63
N ARG A 575 -14.83 -8.36 -6.05
CA ARG A 575 -15.53 -9.30 -5.17
C ARG A 575 -16.79 -9.81 -5.84
N PHE A 576 -16.99 -11.11 -5.73
CA PHE A 576 -18.13 -11.79 -6.31
C PHE A 576 -18.48 -13.06 -5.51
N SER A 577 -19.69 -13.58 -5.72
CA SER A 577 -20.18 -14.81 -5.09
C SER A 577 -20.62 -15.81 -6.15
N ARG A 578 -20.20 -17.07 -6.00
CA ARG A 578 -20.54 -18.19 -6.88
C ARG A 578 -21.18 -19.34 -6.08
N PRO A 579 -22.23 -20.02 -6.57
CA PRO A 579 -22.83 -21.16 -5.89
C PRO A 579 -21.90 -22.38 -5.83
N VAL A 580 -22.00 -23.15 -4.75
CA VAL A 580 -21.21 -24.38 -4.53
C VAL A 580 -21.67 -25.50 -5.46
N SER A 581 -22.97 -25.53 -5.79
CA SER A 581 -23.58 -26.50 -6.69
C SER A 581 -23.89 -25.83 -8.03
N PRO A 582 -23.67 -26.52 -9.16
CA PRO A 582 -24.03 -26.05 -10.50
C PRO A 582 -25.49 -25.60 -10.56
N THR A 583 -25.75 -24.47 -11.21
CA THR A 583 -27.11 -23.91 -11.33
C THR A 583 -27.71 -24.20 -12.70
N ASP A 584 -26.86 -24.47 -13.70
CA ASP A 584 -27.29 -24.87 -15.04
C ASP A 584 -27.96 -26.26 -15.10
N VAL A 585 -29.23 -26.25 -15.49
CA VAL A 585 -30.07 -27.45 -15.58
C VAL A 585 -29.98 -28.08 -16.97
N ALA A 586 -28.88 -28.78 -17.22
CA ALA A 586 -28.68 -29.72 -18.32
C ALA A 586 -28.63 -29.14 -19.77
N PRO A 587 -27.73 -29.65 -20.64
CA PRO A 587 -27.03 -30.93 -20.54
C PRO A 587 -25.92 -30.91 -19.49
N PRO A 588 -25.53 -32.07 -18.92
CA PRO A 588 -24.65 -32.10 -17.76
C PRO A 588 -23.23 -31.66 -18.17
N GLY A 589 -22.76 -30.55 -17.60
CA GLY A 589 -21.33 -30.35 -17.37
C GLY A 589 -20.64 -29.18 -18.07
N LEU A 590 -21.21 -27.98 -18.07
CA LEU A 590 -20.38 -26.77 -18.25
C LEU A 590 -19.92 -26.25 -16.88
N ASP A 591 -20.85 -26.04 -15.95
CA ASP A 591 -20.57 -25.78 -14.55
C ASP A 591 -19.96 -26.99 -13.83
N ARG A 592 -18.81 -26.78 -13.21
CA ARG A 592 -18.17 -27.72 -12.30
C ARG A 592 -18.55 -27.34 -10.85
N PRO A 593 -18.95 -28.31 -10.02
CA PRO A 593 -19.20 -28.05 -8.60
C PRO A 593 -17.92 -27.56 -7.92
N LEU A 594 -18.03 -26.58 -7.03
CA LEU A 594 -16.91 -26.13 -6.19
C LEU A 594 -16.74 -27.11 -5.02
N PRO A 595 -15.66 -27.92 -4.96
CA PRO A 595 -15.50 -28.89 -3.88
C PRO A 595 -15.05 -28.17 -2.60
N VAL A 596 -15.98 -27.99 -1.65
CA VAL A 596 -15.75 -27.25 -0.37
C VAL A 596 -15.56 -28.16 0.85
N GLY A 597 -15.26 -29.44 0.65
CA GLY A 597 -14.99 -30.38 1.74
C GLY A 597 -13.64 -30.11 2.42
N ALA A 598 -13.60 -30.17 3.76
CA ALA A 598 -12.34 -30.09 4.50
C ALA A 598 -11.39 -31.24 4.09
N GLY A 599 -10.14 -30.92 3.77
CA GLY A 599 -9.13 -31.86 3.26
C GLY A 599 -9.27 -32.21 1.77
N VAL A 600 -10.23 -31.63 1.04
CA VAL A 600 -10.41 -31.86 -0.40
C VAL A 600 -9.55 -30.87 -1.19
N ARG A 601 -8.57 -31.41 -1.92
CA ARG A 601 -7.74 -30.61 -2.85
C ARG A 601 -8.44 -30.48 -4.19
N VAL A 602 -8.50 -29.26 -4.70
CA VAL A 602 -9.14 -28.87 -5.96
C VAL A 602 -8.07 -28.33 -6.88
N ALA A 603 -7.93 -28.90 -8.08
CA ALA A 603 -7.10 -28.30 -9.12
C ALA A 603 -7.80 -27.04 -9.66
N VAL A 604 -7.08 -25.93 -9.74
CA VAL A 604 -7.63 -24.65 -10.21
C VAL A 604 -6.94 -24.19 -11.49
N SER A 605 -7.66 -23.43 -12.30
CA SER A 605 -7.14 -22.66 -13.43
C SER A 605 -7.22 -21.17 -13.09
N TRP A 606 -6.17 -20.43 -13.41
CA TRP A 606 -6.10 -19.00 -13.17
C TRP A 606 -5.14 -18.34 -14.16
N ALA A 607 -5.41 -17.08 -14.51
CA ALA A 607 -4.64 -16.35 -15.51
C ALA A 607 -4.87 -14.82 -15.41
N LEU A 608 -3.95 -14.07 -16.03
CA LEU A 608 -4.06 -12.63 -16.27
C LEU A 608 -3.79 -12.37 -17.75
N GLY A 609 -4.45 -11.36 -18.33
CA GLY A 609 -4.17 -10.96 -19.70
C GLY A 609 -4.97 -9.74 -20.15
N PRO A 610 -4.76 -9.25 -21.38
CA PRO A 610 -5.49 -8.11 -21.90
C PRO A 610 -6.91 -8.47 -22.36
N LEU A 611 -7.80 -7.49 -22.25
CA LEU A 611 -9.16 -7.47 -22.77
C LEU A 611 -9.21 -7.02 -24.23
N ASP A 612 -10.28 -7.38 -24.91
CA ASP A 612 -10.59 -6.88 -26.24
C ASP A 612 -11.23 -5.50 -26.20
N GLU A 613 -10.65 -4.53 -26.92
CA GLU A 613 -11.12 -3.13 -26.94
C GLU A 613 -12.57 -2.98 -27.42
N GLY A 614 -13.10 -3.92 -28.22
CA GLY A 614 -14.48 -3.88 -28.71
C GLY A 614 -15.45 -4.65 -27.81
N THR A 615 -15.20 -5.94 -27.65
CA THR A 615 -16.10 -6.88 -26.96
C THR A 615 -15.92 -6.87 -25.44
N ARG A 616 -14.82 -6.31 -24.92
CA ARG A 616 -14.38 -6.43 -23.53
C ARG A 616 -14.32 -7.87 -23.02
N LEU A 617 -14.09 -8.82 -23.93
CA LEU A 617 -13.87 -10.23 -23.60
C LEU A 617 -12.36 -10.54 -23.47
N PRO A 618 -12.00 -11.63 -22.77
CA PRO A 618 -10.61 -12.08 -22.62
C PRO A 618 -9.96 -12.42 -23.97
N ARG A 619 -8.81 -11.82 -24.28
CA ARG A 619 -8.10 -12.09 -25.55
C ARG A 619 -7.15 -13.27 -25.47
N PHE A 620 -6.12 -13.15 -24.63
CA PHE A 620 -5.11 -14.17 -24.38
C PHE A 620 -4.55 -13.96 -22.97
N HIS A 621 -3.84 -14.94 -22.42
CA HIS A 621 -3.09 -14.80 -21.17
C HIS A 621 -1.58 -14.91 -21.43
N SER A 622 -0.74 -14.30 -20.59
CA SER A 622 0.72 -14.26 -20.81
C SER A 622 1.38 -15.66 -20.69
N SER A 623 2.60 -15.80 -21.23
CA SER A 623 3.30 -17.08 -21.42
C SER A 623 3.71 -17.76 -20.11
N LEU A 624 3.93 -19.08 -20.15
CA LEU A 624 4.35 -19.94 -19.04
C LEU A 624 5.58 -19.45 -18.22
N ALA A 625 6.39 -18.52 -18.74
CA ALA A 625 7.56 -17.95 -18.08
C ALA A 625 7.23 -16.97 -16.93
N ASP A 626 6.04 -16.36 -16.92
CA ASP A 626 5.61 -15.39 -15.88
C ASP A 626 5.07 -16.07 -14.60
N TYR A 627 5.02 -17.39 -14.57
CA TYR A 627 4.42 -18.17 -13.48
C TYR A 627 5.51 -18.68 -12.54
N PRO A 628 5.48 -18.37 -11.21
CA PRO A 628 6.46 -18.86 -10.23
C PRO A 628 6.59 -20.39 -10.18
N SER A 629 5.57 -21.09 -10.70
CA SER A 629 5.47 -22.54 -10.77
C SER A 629 6.08 -23.15 -12.03
N GLY A 630 6.45 -22.36 -13.06
CA GLY A 630 6.99 -22.87 -14.33
C GLY A 630 6.03 -23.84 -15.04
N GLY A 631 4.71 -23.61 -14.95
CA GLY A 631 3.69 -24.49 -15.52
C GLY A 631 3.30 -25.70 -14.66
N ARG A 632 3.59 -25.71 -13.34
CA ARG A 632 3.15 -26.79 -12.44
C ARG A 632 1.69 -26.60 -12.00
N ASP A 633 1.03 -27.73 -11.76
CA ASP A 633 -0.36 -27.81 -11.27
C ASP A 633 -0.59 -27.00 -9.99
N THR A 634 -1.66 -26.19 -9.99
CA THR A 634 -2.09 -25.38 -8.85
C THR A 634 -3.26 -26.05 -8.15
N PHE A 635 -3.15 -26.27 -6.84
CA PHE A 635 -4.21 -26.87 -6.03
C PHE A 635 -4.56 -25.98 -4.84
N LEU A 636 -5.87 -25.82 -4.58
CA LEU A 636 -6.40 -25.15 -3.40
C LEU A 636 -7.31 -26.08 -2.60
N GLU A 637 -7.48 -25.79 -1.31
CA GLU A 637 -8.47 -26.45 -0.45
C GLU A 637 -9.51 -25.40 -0.04
N LEU A 638 -10.64 -25.33 -0.75
CA LEU A 638 -11.64 -24.27 -0.53
C LEU A 638 -12.31 -24.39 0.85
N GLY A 639 -12.44 -25.60 1.37
CA GLY A 639 -13.02 -25.91 2.68
C GLY A 639 -12.05 -25.87 3.88
N ARG A 640 -10.85 -25.30 3.71
CA ARG A 640 -9.82 -25.26 4.76
C ARG A 640 -10.21 -24.36 5.94
N THR A 641 -9.58 -24.59 7.09
CA THR A 641 -9.62 -23.64 8.21
C THR A 641 -8.99 -22.30 7.81
N PRO A 642 -9.55 -21.16 8.24
CA PRO A 642 -9.02 -19.82 7.99
C PRO A 642 -7.50 -19.71 8.04
N ALA A 643 -6.90 -19.27 6.93
CA ALA A 643 -5.46 -19.04 6.81
C ALA A 643 -5.17 -17.93 5.79
N ASP A 644 -4.38 -16.94 6.20
CA ASP A 644 -3.90 -15.84 5.35
C ASP A 644 -2.46 -16.13 4.91
N GLU A 645 -2.31 -16.62 3.67
CA GLU A 645 -1.02 -16.95 3.05
C GLU A 645 -0.65 -15.93 1.95
N CYS A 646 -1.22 -14.72 2.00
CA CYS A 646 -1.00 -13.69 1.00
C CYS A 646 0.16 -12.75 1.33
N ASP A 647 0.80 -12.25 0.28
CA ASP A 647 1.90 -11.29 0.39
C ASP A 647 1.38 -9.86 0.56
N SER A 648 2.05 -9.04 1.38
CA SER A 648 1.65 -7.66 1.63
C SER A 648 1.89 -6.70 0.45
N ALA A 649 2.47 -7.17 -0.66
CA ALA A 649 2.83 -6.37 -1.83
C ALA A 649 1.65 -5.98 -2.73
N LEU A 650 0.47 -6.60 -2.52
CA LEU A 650 -0.79 -6.34 -3.24
C LEU A 650 -1.87 -5.74 -2.31
N VAL A 651 -1.46 -5.04 -1.24
CA VAL A 651 -2.37 -4.25 -0.39
C VAL A 651 -2.43 -2.82 -0.95
N PRO A 652 -3.61 -2.25 -1.20
CA PRO A 652 -3.73 -0.87 -1.67
C PRO A 652 -3.05 0.09 -0.68
N THR A 653 -2.01 0.78 -1.14
CA THR A 653 -1.34 1.87 -0.42
C THR A 653 -1.60 3.16 -1.20
N ALA A 654 -2.20 4.15 -0.54
CA ALA A 654 -2.28 5.50 -1.10
C ALA A 654 -0.85 6.05 -1.31
N GLY A 655 -0.47 6.24 -2.58
CA GLY A 655 0.79 6.88 -2.97
C GLY A 655 1.79 6.03 -3.78
N GLY A 656 1.31 5.14 -4.66
CA GLY A 656 2.17 4.47 -5.64
C GLY A 656 2.50 5.38 -6.83
N ALA A 657 3.78 5.58 -7.13
CA ALA A 657 4.23 6.23 -8.36
C ALA A 657 3.78 5.45 -9.62
N PRO A 658 3.59 6.12 -10.76
CA PRO A 658 3.21 5.44 -12.00
C PRO A 658 4.30 4.43 -12.45
N ALA A 659 3.85 3.33 -13.07
CA ALA A 659 4.70 2.29 -13.61
C ALA A 659 5.69 2.86 -14.65
N ALA A 660 6.91 2.32 -14.68
CA ALA A 660 7.94 2.72 -15.63
C ALA A 660 7.50 2.45 -17.08
N GLU A 661 7.71 3.42 -17.97
CA GLU A 661 7.42 3.30 -19.40
C GLU A 661 8.30 2.21 -20.05
N VAL A 662 7.64 1.23 -20.70
CA VAL A 662 8.31 0.16 -21.43
C VAL A 662 8.61 0.63 -22.86
N THR A 663 9.87 0.56 -23.29
CA THR A 663 10.31 1.06 -24.60
C THR A 663 10.09 0.04 -25.72
N ALA A 664 9.40 0.41 -26.80
CA ALA A 664 9.19 -0.49 -27.93
C ALA A 664 10.52 -0.87 -28.64
N TRP A 665 10.64 -2.11 -29.12
CA TRP A 665 11.75 -2.49 -30.00
C TRP A 665 11.76 -1.66 -31.29
N SER A 666 12.98 -1.37 -31.77
CA SER A 666 13.16 -0.62 -33.02
C SER A 666 12.63 -1.42 -34.21
N ARG A 667 11.83 -0.76 -35.05
CA ARG A 667 11.15 -1.37 -36.19
C ARG A 667 11.79 -0.96 -37.51
N PRO A 668 12.52 -1.85 -38.19
CA PRO A 668 13.01 -1.55 -39.53
C PRO A 668 11.86 -1.56 -40.55
N ALA A 669 11.94 -0.69 -41.56
CA ALA A 669 11.07 -0.74 -42.72
C ALA A 669 11.68 -1.67 -43.80
N ILE A 670 10.83 -2.33 -44.56
CA ILE A 670 11.25 -3.15 -45.71
C ILE A 670 11.04 -2.33 -46.99
N THR A 671 12.13 -1.98 -47.68
CA THR A 671 12.14 -1.11 -48.87
C THR A 671 12.63 -1.79 -50.16
N ASP A 672 13.44 -2.84 -50.05
CA ASP A 672 14.27 -3.32 -51.17
C ASP A 672 13.77 -4.63 -51.81
N THR A 673 12.49 -4.97 -51.63
CA THR A 673 11.89 -6.22 -52.14
C THR A 673 10.44 -6.02 -52.56
N THR A 674 10.01 -6.81 -53.55
CA THR A 674 8.60 -6.96 -53.95
C THR A 674 7.95 -8.21 -53.34
N ASP A 675 8.73 -9.05 -52.68
CA ASP A 675 8.30 -10.31 -52.08
C ASP A 675 8.35 -10.23 -50.55
N PHE A 676 7.20 -10.44 -49.92
CA PHE A 676 6.97 -10.41 -48.47
C PHE A 676 6.57 -11.81 -48.00
N ASN A 677 7.44 -12.48 -47.25
CA ASN A 677 7.14 -13.79 -46.67
C ASN A 677 6.47 -13.58 -45.31
N VAL A 678 5.22 -14.04 -45.18
CA VAL A 678 4.39 -13.80 -43.99
C VAL A 678 4.17 -15.12 -43.26
N VAL A 679 4.61 -15.17 -41.99
CA VAL A 679 4.34 -16.25 -41.04
C VAL A 679 3.76 -15.65 -39.76
N ILE A 680 3.24 -16.48 -38.87
CA ILE A 680 2.77 -16.03 -37.55
C ILE A 680 3.77 -16.44 -36.46
N GLY A 681 3.86 -15.64 -35.41
CA GLY A 681 4.75 -15.91 -34.27
C GLY A 681 4.32 -15.15 -33.02
N PRO A 682 5.04 -15.26 -31.90
CA PRO A 682 4.66 -14.61 -30.65
C PRO A 682 4.74 -13.08 -30.75
N SER A 683 3.93 -12.36 -29.99
CA SER A 683 3.84 -10.89 -30.08
C SER A 683 5.04 -10.10 -29.56
N GLY A 684 6.06 -10.74 -28.97
CA GLY A 684 7.29 -10.07 -28.52
C GLY A 684 7.24 -9.48 -27.10
N GLY A 685 6.23 -9.81 -26.30
CA GLY A 685 6.18 -9.40 -24.89
C GLY A 685 6.04 -7.88 -24.67
N PRO A 686 6.53 -7.34 -23.54
CA PRO A 686 6.37 -5.92 -23.18
C PRO A 686 6.97 -4.94 -24.21
N HIS A 687 8.01 -5.34 -24.93
CA HIS A 687 8.71 -4.50 -25.93
C HIS A 687 8.21 -4.72 -27.37
N GLY A 688 7.36 -5.72 -27.61
CA GLY A 688 6.89 -6.15 -28.93
C GLY A 688 5.64 -5.42 -29.43
N TYR A 689 4.69 -6.15 -30.01
CA TYR A 689 3.50 -5.63 -30.70
C TYR A 689 2.75 -4.56 -29.90
N ALA A 690 2.55 -4.75 -28.59
CA ALA A 690 1.81 -3.82 -27.74
C ALA A 690 2.54 -2.46 -27.58
N ALA A 691 3.83 -2.47 -27.28
CA ALA A 691 4.61 -1.23 -27.21
C ALA A 691 4.78 -0.57 -28.59
N ILE A 692 4.85 -1.38 -29.66
CA ILE A 692 4.91 -0.90 -31.05
C ILE A 692 3.66 -0.07 -31.42
N HIS A 693 2.50 -0.46 -30.90
CA HIS A 693 1.21 0.18 -31.17
C HIS A 693 0.73 1.07 -30.01
N ALA A 694 1.64 1.59 -29.19
CA ALA A 694 1.31 2.49 -28.07
C ALA A 694 0.22 1.93 -27.13
N GLY A 695 0.28 0.64 -26.82
CA GLY A 695 -0.67 -0.04 -25.93
C GLY A 695 -1.78 -0.82 -26.63
N ALA A 696 -1.88 -0.79 -27.97
CA ALA A 696 -2.93 -1.54 -28.65
C ALA A 696 -2.87 -3.03 -28.32
N ALA A 697 -4.03 -3.60 -28.02
CA ALA A 697 -4.10 -4.98 -27.58
C ALA A 697 -3.60 -5.94 -28.68
N ALA A 698 -2.65 -6.82 -28.32
CA ALA A 698 -2.14 -7.89 -29.19
C ALA A 698 -3.03 -9.15 -29.07
N TRP A 699 -2.75 -10.22 -29.82
CA TRP A 699 -3.42 -11.54 -29.68
C TRP A 699 -2.51 -12.61 -29.05
N GLY A 700 -1.37 -12.21 -28.47
CA GLY A 700 -0.28 -13.12 -28.12
C GLY A 700 0.49 -13.64 -29.34
N ILE A 701 -0.07 -13.46 -30.54
CA ILE A 701 0.55 -13.69 -31.84
C ILE A 701 0.61 -12.41 -32.67
N ALA A 702 1.52 -12.36 -33.64
CA ALA A 702 1.72 -11.27 -34.57
C ALA A 702 2.28 -11.78 -35.91
N TYR A 703 2.13 -10.99 -36.98
CA TYR A 703 2.77 -11.30 -38.25
C TYR A 703 4.27 -11.03 -38.19
N TYR A 704 5.03 -12.00 -38.69
CA TYR A 704 6.44 -11.86 -39.00
C TYR A 704 6.58 -11.79 -40.51
N ILE A 705 7.11 -10.67 -41.01
CA ILE A 705 7.31 -10.43 -42.44
C ILE A 705 8.80 -10.33 -42.70
N ASN A 706 9.34 -11.26 -43.48
CA ASN A 706 10.79 -11.37 -43.72
C ASN A 706 11.61 -11.33 -42.43
N ASP A 707 11.23 -12.18 -41.46
CA ASP A 707 11.87 -12.33 -40.13
C ASP A 707 11.77 -11.11 -39.18
N LEU A 708 11.01 -10.08 -39.57
CA LEU A 708 10.77 -8.90 -38.76
C LEU A 708 9.37 -8.93 -38.14
N LEU A 709 9.26 -8.54 -36.87
CA LEU A 709 7.99 -8.44 -36.15
C LEU A 709 7.24 -7.17 -36.62
N VAL A 710 6.11 -7.36 -37.29
CA VAL A 710 5.22 -6.30 -37.83
C VAL A 710 5.93 -5.06 -38.40
N PRO A 711 6.78 -5.23 -39.44
CA PRO A 711 7.53 -4.13 -40.03
C PRO A 711 6.62 -3.17 -40.80
N VAL A 712 7.14 -1.97 -41.06
CA VAL A 712 6.55 -1.06 -42.06
C VAL A 712 6.92 -1.56 -43.45
N LEU A 713 5.93 -1.76 -44.31
CA LEU A 713 6.17 -2.12 -45.71
C LEU A 713 6.18 -0.85 -46.56
N VAL A 714 7.19 -0.67 -47.40
CA VAL A 714 7.25 0.44 -48.35
C VAL A 714 6.93 -0.08 -49.74
N VAL A 715 5.91 0.48 -50.36
CA VAL A 715 5.44 0.09 -51.69
C VAL A 715 5.34 1.31 -52.60
N GLU A 716 5.42 1.09 -53.91
CA GLU A 716 5.26 2.13 -54.92
C GLU A 716 4.04 1.86 -55.81
N ARG A 717 3.32 2.94 -56.13
CA ARG A 717 2.22 2.93 -57.11
C ARG A 717 2.71 2.41 -58.45
N GLY A 718 1.86 1.62 -59.12
CA GLY A 718 2.16 0.97 -60.40
C GLY A 718 3.00 -0.31 -60.31
N LYS A 719 3.55 -0.67 -59.14
CA LYS A 719 4.30 -1.92 -58.94
C LYS A 719 3.43 -3.03 -58.36
N THR A 720 3.82 -4.27 -58.63
CA THR A 720 3.18 -5.49 -58.11
C THR A 720 4.03 -6.10 -57.00
N TYR A 721 3.42 -6.32 -55.85
CA TYR A 721 4.00 -6.95 -54.66
C TYR A 721 3.34 -8.30 -54.40
N ARG A 722 4.09 -9.22 -53.82
CA ARG A 722 3.67 -10.60 -53.54
C ARG A 722 3.82 -10.89 -52.05
N PHE A 723 2.71 -11.23 -51.41
CA PHE A 723 2.68 -11.72 -50.03
C PHE A 723 2.61 -13.24 -50.07
N ASN A 724 3.73 -13.89 -49.74
CA ASN A 724 3.84 -15.34 -49.63
C ASN A 724 3.42 -15.73 -48.21
N THR A 725 2.15 -16.08 -48.05
CA THR A 725 1.49 -16.31 -46.77
C THR A 725 1.54 -17.79 -46.37
N LEU A 726 1.83 -18.02 -45.09
CA LEU A 726 1.74 -19.31 -44.41
C LEU A 726 0.98 -19.15 -43.10
N THR A 727 -0.30 -18.82 -43.21
CA THR A 727 -1.08 -18.19 -42.13
C THR A 727 -2.36 -18.93 -41.74
N GLY A 728 -2.69 -20.04 -42.40
CA GLY A 728 -3.85 -20.88 -42.08
C GLY A 728 -4.84 -21.04 -43.23
N ASP A 729 -5.45 -22.23 -43.32
CA ASP A 729 -6.37 -22.64 -44.38
C ASP A 729 -7.66 -23.32 -43.87
N ASP A 730 -7.83 -23.50 -42.56
CA ASP A 730 -9.05 -24.04 -41.98
C ASP A 730 -9.83 -22.99 -41.17
N PRO A 731 -10.87 -22.34 -41.74
CA PRO A 731 -11.68 -21.34 -41.04
C PRO A 731 -12.46 -21.89 -39.84
N ARG A 732 -12.53 -23.22 -39.67
CA ARG A 732 -13.16 -23.84 -38.49
C ARG A 732 -12.26 -23.79 -37.26
N VAL A 733 -10.97 -23.56 -37.44
CA VAL A 733 -9.97 -23.51 -36.37
C VAL A 733 -9.41 -22.08 -36.33
N SER A 734 -10.19 -21.18 -35.74
CA SER A 734 -9.85 -19.75 -35.64
C SER A 734 -8.45 -19.49 -35.04
N ALA A 735 -7.98 -20.36 -34.13
CA ALA A 735 -6.65 -20.27 -33.51
C ALA A 735 -5.48 -20.52 -34.48
N SER A 736 -5.74 -21.03 -35.69
CA SER A 736 -4.74 -21.32 -36.72
C SER A 736 -5.15 -20.80 -38.09
N TYR A 737 -6.06 -19.83 -38.14
CA TYR A 737 -6.61 -19.28 -39.38
C TYR A 737 -6.48 -17.76 -39.37
N HIS A 738 -5.45 -17.25 -40.07
CA HIS A 738 -5.11 -15.83 -40.08
C HIS A 738 -4.86 -15.27 -41.50
N PRO A 739 -5.82 -15.35 -42.45
CA PRO A 739 -5.59 -14.87 -43.82
C PRO A 739 -5.30 -13.37 -43.87
N VAL A 740 -4.29 -13.00 -44.65
CA VAL A 740 -3.81 -11.61 -44.81
C VAL A 740 -4.63 -10.88 -45.86
N TYR A 741 -4.96 -9.61 -45.59
CA TYR A 741 -5.55 -8.70 -46.57
C TYR A 741 -5.00 -7.27 -46.43
N ILE A 742 -5.30 -6.41 -47.40
CA ILE A 742 -4.85 -5.02 -47.45
C ILE A 742 -6.08 -4.10 -47.54
N SER A 743 -6.17 -3.13 -46.64
CA SER A 743 -7.26 -2.15 -46.59
C SER A 743 -6.83 -0.79 -46.05
N ASP A 744 -7.77 0.16 -46.00
CA ASP A 744 -7.62 1.45 -45.31
C ASP A 744 -7.88 1.37 -43.79
N SER A 745 -8.22 0.18 -43.26
CA SER A 745 -8.48 -0.03 -41.83
C SER A 745 -7.20 -0.36 -41.06
N ALA A 746 -6.84 0.50 -40.11
CA ALA A 746 -5.71 0.27 -39.21
C ALA A 746 -5.88 -0.94 -38.28
N ASN A 747 -7.13 -1.33 -38.02
CA ASN A 747 -7.47 -2.34 -37.02
C ASN A 747 -7.63 -3.74 -37.61
N GLY A 748 -7.76 -3.92 -38.93
CA GLY A 748 -8.04 -5.25 -39.50
C GLY A 748 -9.41 -5.83 -39.10
N GLY A 749 -9.58 -7.15 -39.24
CA GLY A 749 -10.75 -7.89 -38.77
C GLY A 749 -12.04 -7.66 -39.58
N PHE A 750 -11.92 -7.56 -40.90
CA PHE A 750 -13.04 -7.32 -41.83
C PHE A 750 -14.28 -8.21 -41.56
N PHE A 751 -14.11 -9.52 -41.32
CA PHE A 751 -15.23 -10.43 -41.09
C PHE A 751 -15.92 -10.28 -39.73
N LEU A 752 -15.27 -9.62 -38.77
CA LEU A 752 -15.87 -9.24 -37.48
C LEU A 752 -16.70 -7.94 -37.57
N GLY A 753 -16.52 -7.16 -38.63
CA GLY A 753 -17.27 -5.91 -38.83
C GLY A 753 -18.75 -6.19 -39.13
N SER A 754 -19.61 -5.30 -38.65
CA SER A 754 -21.01 -5.24 -39.08
C SER A 754 -21.12 -4.96 -40.59
N PRO A 755 -22.26 -5.25 -41.24
CA PRO A 755 -22.42 -4.97 -42.68
C PRO A 755 -22.19 -3.50 -43.05
N ALA A 756 -22.39 -2.58 -42.12
CA ALA A 756 -22.11 -1.16 -42.32
C ALA A 756 -20.61 -0.86 -42.27
N GLU A 757 -19.88 -1.47 -41.33
CA GLU A 757 -18.42 -1.36 -41.23
C GLU A 757 -17.73 -2.01 -42.43
N GLN A 758 -18.14 -3.22 -42.82
CA GLN A 758 -17.64 -3.91 -44.03
C GLN A 758 -17.87 -3.10 -45.32
N ALA A 759 -18.94 -2.30 -45.36
CA ALA A 759 -19.24 -1.44 -46.51
C ALA A 759 -18.47 -0.11 -46.48
N ALA A 760 -18.00 0.32 -45.30
CA ALA A 760 -17.21 1.54 -45.12
C ALA A 760 -15.71 1.32 -45.32
N GLU A 761 -15.22 0.09 -45.15
CA GLU A 761 -13.82 -0.28 -45.34
C GLU A 761 -13.48 -0.50 -46.82
N THR A 762 -12.42 0.15 -47.29
CA THR A 762 -11.90 0.00 -48.65
C THR A 762 -10.84 -1.09 -48.68
N VAL A 763 -11.17 -2.22 -49.31
CA VAL A 763 -10.23 -3.34 -49.50
C VAL A 763 -9.44 -3.15 -50.80
N PHE A 764 -8.11 -3.15 -50.71
CA PHE A 764 -7.20 -3.04 -51.84
C PHE A 764 -6.71 -4.40 -52.37
N ALA A 765 -6.63 -5.42 -51.52
CA ALA A 765 -6.29 -6.80 -51.89
C ALA A 765 -6.68 -7.80 -50.79
N GLY A 766 -6.83 -9.09 -51.13
CA GLY A 766 -6.93 -10.17 -50.14
C GLY A 766 -8.36 -10.58 -49.73
N ILE A 767 -9.38 -9.85 -50.17
CA ILE A 767 -10.80 -10.22 -49.98
C ILE A 767 -11.53 -10.15 -51.32
N THR A 768 -12.27 -11.22 -51.64
CA THR A 768 -13.11 -11.30 -52.83
C THR A 768 -14.59 -11.28 -52.45
N ARG A 769 -15.38 -10.43 -53.12
CA ARG A 769 -16.83 -10.43 -53.01
C ARG A 769 -17.45 -11.44 -54.00
N LEU A 770 -18.15 -12.43 -53.47
CA LEU A 770 -18.85 -13.46 -54.22
C LEU A 770 -20.16 -12.94 -54.85
N ALA A 771 -20.65 -13.64 -55.87
CA ALA A 771 -21.86 -13.25 -56.62
C ALA A 771 -23.15 -13.21 -55.79
N ASN A 772 -23.20 -13.95 -54.67
CA ASN A 772 -24.27 -13.94 -53.68
C ASN A 772 -24.19 -12.74 -52.71
N GLY A 773 -23.16 -11.89 -52.84
CA GLY A 773 -22.93 -10.72 -52.00
C GLY A 773 -22.12 -10.99 -50.73
N THR A 774 -21.68 -12.22 -50.46
CA THR A 774 -20.81 -12.55 -49.32
C THR A 774 -19.34 -12.33 -49.67
N PHE A 775 -18.49 -12.16 -48.66
CA PHE A 775 -17.05 -11.97 -48.83
C PHE A 775 -16.29 -13.26 -48.44
N THR A 776 -15.11 -13.47 -49.01
CA THR A 776 -14.19 -14.58 -48.68
C THR A 776 -12.75 -14.11 -48.84
N PRO A 777 -11.78 -14.64 -48.07
CA PRO A 777 -10.37 -14.41 -48.36
C PRO A 777 -10.01 -14.83 -49.79
N GLU A 778 -9.13 -14.07 -50.43
CA GLU A 778 -8.61 -14.37 -51.77
C GLU A 778 -7.57 -15.50 -51.73
N VAL A 779 -6.83 -15.60 -50.62
CA VAL A 779 -5.75 -16.57 -50.42
C VAL A 779 -5.88 -17.22 -49.05
N GLU A 780 -5.98 -18.54 -49.05
CA GLU A 780 -5.85 -19.42 -47.87
C GLU A 780 -4.57 -20.25 -48.05
N SER A 781 -3.85 -20.52 -46.95
CA SER A 781 -2.50 -21.13 -47.03
C SER A 781 -2.20 -22.04 -45.85
N PRO A 782 -1.38 -23.10 -46.01
CA PRO A 782 -0.90 -23.87 -44.86
C PRO A 782 -0.21 -22.98 -43.82
N ILE A 783 -0.31 -23.33 -42.54
CA ILE A 783 0.24 -22.52 -41.46
C ILE A 783 1.70 -22.87 -41.12
N CYS A 784 2.53 -21.86 -40.90
CA CYS A 784 3.83 -21.98 -40.25
C CYS A 784 3.93 -21.00 -39.08
N THR A 785 4.40 -21.50 -37.94
CA THR A 785 4.37 -20.79 -36.66
C THR A 785 5.77 -20.70 -36.06
N LEU A 786 6.17 -19.50 -35.63
CA LEU A 786 7.33 -19.32 -34.76
C LEU A 786 6.96 -19.59 -33.31
N SER A 787 7.83 -20.23 -32.55
CA SER A 787 7.60 -20.56 -31.13
C SER A 787 8.89 -20.39 -30.31
N ILE A 788 8.76 -19.90 -29.07
CA ILE A 788 9.88 -19.67 -28.15
C ILE A 788 10.45 -21.02 -27.68
N THR A 789 11.77 -21.16 -27.70
CA THR A 789 12.47 -22.41 -27.37
C THR A 789 13.51 -22.31 -26.24
N ALA A 790 13.78 -21.10 -25.74
CA ALA A 790 14.73 -20.84 -24.66
C ALA A 790 14.27 -19.68 -23.77
N ASP A 791 14.74 -19.63 -22.52
CA ASP A 791 14.47 -18.51 -21.60
C ASP A 791 14.95 -17.19 -22.22
N THR A 792 14.03 -16.22 -22.32
CA THR A 792 14.29 -14.88 -22.86
C THR A 792 14.71 -13.93 -21.75
N ASP A 793 15.81 -13.21 -21.96
CA ASP A 793 16.17 -12.07 -21.11
C ASP A 793 15.11 -10.96 -21.29
N PRO A 794 14.44 -10.50 -20.22
CA PRO A 794 13.36 -9.50 -20.32
C PRO A 794 13.83 -8.15 -20.87
N GLU A 795 15.14 -7.87 -20.87
CA GLU A 795 15.73 -6.64 -21.41
C GLU A 795 16.42 -6.85 -22.78
N ALA A 796 16.22 -8.00 -23.43
CA ALA A 796 16.86 -8.31 -24.71
C ALA A 796 16.37 -7.39 -25.85
N ASP A 797 17.27 -7.10 -26.80
CA ASP A 797 16.89 -6.48 -28.07
C ASP A 797 16.21 -7.49 -29.01
N PHE A 798 15.50 -6.99 -30.03
CA PHE A 798 14.76 -7.85 -30.97
C PHE A 798 15.64 -8.92 -31.64
N PRO A 799 16.86 -8.63 -32.12
CA PRO A 799 17.75 -9.65 -32.69
C PRO A 799 18.09 -10.80 -31.74
N ASP A 800 18.31 -10.52 -30.46
CA ASP A 800 18.58 -11.57 -29.47
C ASP A 800 17.32 -12.35 -29.11
N TYR A 801 16.17 -11.67 -29.03
CA TYR A 801 14.87 -12.33 -28.89
C TYR A 801 14.55 -13.27 -30.06
N PHE A 802 14.74 -12.83 -31.31
CA PHE A 802 14.42 -13.62 -32.50
C PHE A 802 15.23 -14.93 -32.57
N LYS A 803 16.47 -14.95 -32.07
CA LYS A 803 17.30 -16.17 -31.98
C LYS A 803 16.72 -17.24 -31.05
N THR A 804 15.80 -16.88 -30.17
CA THR A 804 15.12 -17.83 -29.26
C THR A 804 13.94 -18.54 -29.92
N LEU A 805 13.52 -18.08 -31.11
CA LEU A 805 12.38 -18.63 -31.83
C LEU A 805 12.81 -19.80 -32.73
N SER A 806 11.94 -20.80 -32.84
CA SER A 806 12.05 -21.89 -33.82
C SER A 806 10.82 -21.89 -34.73
N ASN A 807 11.00 -22.24 -36.00
CA ASN A 807 9.90 -22.31 -36.96
C ASN A 807 9.41 -23.75 -37.13
N SER A 808 8.10 -23.97 -36.96
CA SER A 808 7.47 -25.30 -37.03
C SER A 808 7.61 -26.00 -38.39
N CYS A 809 7.95 -25.25 -39.45
CA CYS A 809 8.07 -25.77 -40.82
C CYS A 809 9.51 -26.08 -41.27
N GLU A 810 10.52 -26.01 -40.39
CA GLU A 810 11.93 -26.24 -40.75
C GLU A 810 12.23 -27.65 -41.30
N ALA A 811 11.38 -28.65 -41.03
CA ALA A 811 11.54 -30.02 -41.53
C ALA A 811 10.98 -30.23 -42.95
N SER A 812 9.99 -29.43 -43.37
CA SER A 812 9.39 -29.43 -44.71
C SER A 812 8.54 -28.17 -44.88
N THR A 813 9.01 -27.20 -45.66
CA THR A 813 8.26 -25.96 -45.90
C THR A 813 7.11 -26.25 -46.89
N PRO A 814 5.84 -26.09 -46.50
CA PRO A 814 4.72 -26.20 -47.42
C PRO A 814 4.76 -25.08 -48.47
N GLU A 815 4.08 -25.29 -49.60
CA GLU A 815 3.98 -24.25 -50.64
C GLU A 815 3.11 -23.08 -50.11
N PRO A 816 3.63 -21.84 -50.09
CA PRO A 816 2.91 -20.70 -49.54
C PRO A 816 1.76 -20.27 -50.46
N GLY A 817 0.68 -19.75 -49.86
CA GLY A 817 -0.36 -19.05 -50.61
C GLY A 817 0.16 -17.68 -51.05
N VAL A 818 -0.07 -17.28 -52.30
CA VAL A 818 0.49 -16.03 -52.85
C VAL A 818 -0.63 -15.02 -53.08
N LEU A 819 -0.66 -13.97 -52.27
CA LEU A 819 -1.49 -12.79 -52.51
C LEU A 819 -0.70 -11.80 -53.36
N SER A 820 -1.18 -11.52 -54.57
CA SER A 820 -0.53 -10.58 -55.51
C SER A 820 -1.30 -9.27 -55.53
N TRP A 821 -0.65 -8.18 -55.13
CA TRP A 821 -1.25 -6.85 -55.10
C TRP A 821 -0.51 -5.89 -56.03
N THR A 822 -1.21 -5.35 -57.02
CA THR A 822 -0.72 -4.22 -57.83
C THR A 822 -1.24 -2.93 -57.23
N VAL A 823 -0.32 -2.07 -56.78
CA VAL A 823 -0.66 -0.80 -56.13
C VAL A 823 -1.24 0.16 -57.17
N ALA A 824 -2.52 0.50 -57.04
CA ALA A 824 -3.18 1.41 -57.98
C ALA A 824 -2.73 2.86 -57.75
N GLU A 825 -2.81 3.69 -58.80
CA GLU A 825 -2.44 5.11 -58.76
C GLU A 825 -3.25 5.92 -57.74
N ASP A 826 -4.48 5.50 -57.44
CA ASP A 826 -5.37 6.13 -56.48
C ASP A 826 -5.27 5.55 -55.06
N THR A 827 -4.34 4.61 -54.82
CA THR A 827 -4.08 4.07 -53.47
C THR A 827 -3.60 5.20 -52.56
N PRO A 828 -4.16 5.39 -51.35
CA PRO A 828 -3.70 6.39 -50.38
C PRO A 828 -2.22 6.22 -49.99
N ASP A 829 -1.58 7.28 -49.53
CA ASP A 829 -0.17 7.26 -49.06
C ASP A 829 0.06 6.33 -47.85
N THR A 830 -1.01 5.95 -47.16
CA THR A 830 -0.98 5.00 -46.05
C THR A 830 -2.17 4.05 -46.15
N VAL A 831 -1.87 2.75 -46.18
CA VAL A 831 -2.83 1.66 -46.09
C VAL A 831 -2.29 0.63 -45.10
N TYR A 832 -3.01 -0.46 -44.83
CA TYR A 832 -2.66 -1.41 -43.78
C TYR A 832 -2.75 -2.84 -44.30
N TYR A 833 -1.82 -3.69 -43.87
CA TYR A 833 -1.98 -5.14 -43.96
C TYR A 833 -2.54 -5.64 -42.63
N GLY A 834 -3.54 -6.52 -42.67
CA GLY A 834 -4.19 -7.05 -41.48
C GLY A 834 -4.69 -8.47 -41.68
N CYS A 835 -5.20 -9.06 -40.60
CA CYS A 835 -5.91 -10.34 -40.64
C CYS A 835 -7.38 -10.12 -40.93
N THR A 836 -7.94 -10.95 -41.81
CA THR A 836 -9.37 -10.88 -42.17
C THR A 836 -10.31 -11.22 -41.01
N ASP A 837 -9.91 -12.13 -40.11
CA ASP A 837 -10.72 -12.62 -38.99
C ASP A 837 -10.34 -12.04 -37.62
N HIS A 838 -9.15 -11.44 -37.48
CA HIS A 838 -8.67 -10.89 -36.21
C HIS A 838 -8.33 -9.40 -36.35
N ARG A 839 -8.88 -8.59 -35.44
CA ARG A 839 -8.47 -7.18 -35.31
C ARG A 839 -7.06 -7.10 -34.73
N ASN A 840 -6.30 -6.04 -34.96
CA ASN A 840 -4.98 -5.80 -34.38
C ASN A 840 -4.01 -6.97 -34.60
N LEU A 841 -4.00 -7.52 -35.81
CA LEU A 841 -3.04 -8.51 -36.28
C LEU A 841 -2.47 -8.03 -37.62
N GLY A 842 -1.72 -6.93 -37.60
CA GLY A 842 -1.33 -6.21 -38.80
C GLY A 842 -0.54 -4.94 -38.53
N PHE A 843 -0.12 -4.25 -39.59
CA PHE A 843 0.46 -2.92 -39.47
C PHE A 843 0.37 -2.12 -40.78
N ARG A 844 1.03 -0.96 -40.80
CA ARG A 844 0.96 -0.02 -41.92
C ARG A 844 1.86 -0.38 -43.11
N ILE A 845 1.39 0.02 -44.27
CA ILE A 845 2.08 0.08 -45.54
C ILE A 845 2.18 1.55 -45.95
N ALA A 846 3.38 2.05 -46.18
CA ALA A 846 3.63 3.38 -46.72
C ALA A 846 3.70 3.28 -48.26
N VAL A 847 2.88 4.07 -48.94
CA VAL A 847 2.72 4.05 -50.39
C VAL A 847 3.35 5.30 -51.00
N PHE A 848 4.22 5.12 -51.99
CA PHE A 848 4.95 6.18 -52.68
C PHE A 848 4.66 6.18 -54.17
N ASP A 849 4.92 7.30 -54.84
CA ASP A 849 4.97 7.34 -56.29
C ASP A 849 6.23 6.62 -56.81
N GLU A 850 6.19 6.13 -58.05
CA GLU A 850 7.29 5.38 -58.66
C GLU A 850 8.61 6.18 -58.61
N GLY A 851 9.64 5.61 -57.96
CA GLY A 851 10.95 6.24 -57.81
C GLY A 851 11.01 7.47 -56.89
N ALA A 852 9.92 7.82 -56.20
CA ALA A 852 9.84 8.95 -55.25
C ALA A 852 10.22 8.57 -53.81
N ALA A 853 10.60 7.32 -53.61
CA ALA A 853 10.78 6.74 -52.31
C ALA A 853 12.16 7.17 -51.75
N ASP A 854 12.16 8.05 -50.73
CA ASP A 854 13.35 8.72 -50.15
C ASP A 854 13.76 8.11 -48.79
N PRO A 855 15.03 7.69 -48.60
CA PRO A 855 15.61 7.25 -47.33
C PRO A 855 15.30 8.14 -46.11
N ALA A 856 15.26 9.46 -46.29
CA ALA A 856 14.95 10.40 -45.20
C ALA A 856 13.47 10.35 -44.79
N VAL A 857 12.57 10.14 -45.76
CA VAL A 857 11.13 10.00 -45.50
C VAL A 857 10.84 8.65 -44.87
N TYR A 858 11.54 7.58 -45.23
CA TYR A 858 11.39 6.28 -44.55
C TYR A 858 11.84 6.32 -43.09
N ASN A 859 12.96 6.99 -42.80
CA ASN A 859 13.45 7.13 -41.43
C ASN A 859 12.50 7.97 -40.57
N ASN A 860 11.86 8.99 -41.16
CA ASN A 860 10.80 9.74 -40.50
C ASN A 860 9.54 8.88 -40.31
N LEU A 861 9.15 8.05 -41.29
CA LEU A 861 8.06 7.11 -41.11
C LEU A 861 8.37 6.11 -40.01
N ILE A 862 9.58 5.53 -39.95
CA ILE A 862 10.04 4.66 -38.85
C ILE A 862 9.95 5.37 -37.49
N ALA A 863 10.20 6.68 -37.44
CA ALA A 863 10.00 7.51 -36.25
C ALA A 863 8.51 7.86 -35.97
N ASP A 864 7.67 7.97 -36.99
CA ASP A 864 6.25 8.42 -36.96
C ASP A 864 5.23 7.28 -36.75
N SER A 865 5.51 6.24 -35.97
CA SER A 865 4.39 5.52 -35.32
C SER A 865 3.99 6.32 -34.08
N PRO A 866 2.72 6.44 -33.70
CA PRO A 866 2.21 7.58 -32.93
C PRO A 866 2.82 7.70 -31.53
N ILE A 867 3.99 8.34 -31.46
CA ILE A 867 4.41 9.41 -30.54
C ILE A 867 5.32 10.35 -31.37
N PHE A 868 4.83 10.82 -32.51
CA PHE A 868 5.40 12.00 -33.19
C PHE A 868 4.26 12.79 -33.84
N ARG A 869 3.46 13.42 -32.98
CA ARG A 869 2.77 14.68 -33.26
C ARG A 869 2.32 15.26 -31.91
N VAL A 870 3.25 15.94 -31.25
CA VAL A 870 2.88 17.11 -30.46
C VAL A 870 2.66 18.23 -31.48
N GLU A 871 1.48 18.26 -32.10
CA GLU A 871 0.89 19.58 -32.33
C GLU A 871 0.42 20.05 -30.96
N THR A 872 0.97 21.19 -30.57
CA THR A 872 0.77 21.90 -29.32
C THR A 872 -0.67 21.83 -28.79
N ALA A 873 -0.92 20.89 -27.88
CA ALA A 873 -1.58 21.23 -26.63
C ALA A 873 -0.45 21.42 -25.61
N GLU A 874 -0.38 22.62 -25.07
CA GLU A 874 0.51 23.04 -24.01
C GLU A 874 0.19 22.24 -22.74
N GLU A 875 0.77 21.04 -22.62
CA GLU A 875 0.97 20.38 -21.33
C GLU A 875 2.47 20.10 -21.18
N ALA A 876 3.05 20.78 -20.20
CA ALA A 876 4.47 20.82 -19.94
C ALA A 876 5.04 19.41 -19.69
N GLY A 877 6.17 19.09 -20.31
CA GLY A 877 7.11 18.12 -19.71
C GLY A 877 7.43 18.55 -18.27
N PRO A 878 8.01 17.69 -17.41
CA PRO A 878 8.31 18.07 -16.04
C PRO A 878 9.07 19.39 -16.09
N ALA A 879 8.45 20.44 -15.57
CA ALA A 879 9.03 21.75 -15.67
C ALA A 879 10.39 21.63 -14.97
N CYS A 880 11.51 21.82 -15.70
CA CYS A 880 12.85 21.87 -15.12
C CYS A 880 12.96 23.18 -14.34
N GLU A 881 12.11 23.30 -13.34
CA GLU A 881 11.80 24.48 -12.57
C GLU A 881 12.23 24.22 -11.14
N LEU A 882 13.09 25.09 -10.65
CA LEU A 882 13.49 25.11 -9.27
C LEU A 882 12.97 26.41 -8.65
N SER A 883 12.02 26.27 -7.73
CA SER A 883 11.62 27.40 -6.88
C SER A 883 12.76 27.71 -5.92
N PHE A 884 13.25 28.94 -5.96
CA PHE A 884 14.39 29.39 -5.16
C PHE A 884 14.15 30.84 -4.71
N GLY A 885 14.13 31.09 -3.39
CA GLY A 885 13.87 32.40 -2.81
C GLY A 885 12.51 32.99 -3.22
N GLY A 886 11.48 32.14 -3.35
CA GLY A 886 10.15 32.53 -3.81
C GLY A 886 10.04 32.88 -5.30
N THR A 887 11.10 32.63 -6.08
CA THR A 887 11.13 32.82 -7.54
C THR A 887 11.37 31.48 -8.22
N THR A 888 10.47 31.08 -9.12
CA THR A 888 10.67 29.90 -9.96
C THR A 888 11.71 30.20 -11.04
N ARG A 889 12.80 29.43 -11.08
CA ARG A 889 13.80 29.48 -12.14
C ARG A 889 13.64 28.29 -13.07
N THR A 890 13.53 28.55 -14.36
CA THR A 890 13.42 27.52 -15.41
C THR A 890 14.79 27.25 -16.02
N PHE A 891 15.14 25.97 -16.14
CA PHE A 891 16.36 25.48 -16.77
C PHE A 891 16.03 24.80 -18.11
N GLY A 892 16.99 24.82 -19.04
CA GLY A 892 16.81 24.21 -20.36
C GLY A 892 16.77 22.69 -20.32
N ALA A 893 17.35 22.07 -19.29
CA ALA A 893 17.38 20.63 -19.07
C ALA A 893 17.59 20.27 -17.61
N CYS A 894 17.17 19.07 -17.22
CA CYS A 894 17.39 18.51 -15.89
C CYS A 894 17.49 16.98 -15.92
N THR A 895 18.11 16.40 -14.89
CA THR A 895 18.23 14.95 -14.72
C THR A 895 18.39 14.56 -13.26
N THR A 896 17.84 13.41 -12.90
CA THR A 896 18.08 12.78 -11.60
C THR A 896 19.41 12.02 -11.66
N LEU A 897 20.43 12.50 -10.94
CA LEU A 897 21.74 11.84 -10.88
C LEU A 897 21.67 10.53 -10.07
N SER A 898 20.77 10.45 -9.08
CA SER A 898 20.50 9.27 -8.25
C SER A 898 19.20 9.49 -7.48
N ASP A 899 18.72 8.49 -6.73
CA ASP A 899 17.59 8.58 -5.78
C ASP A 899 17.71 9.70 -4.71
N ARG A 900 18.82 10.45 -4.68
CA ARG A 900 19.15 11.46 -3.66
C ARG A 900 19.50 12.85 -4.20
N ILE A 901 19.85 13.00 -5.47
CA ILE A 901 20.32 14.27 -6.03
C ILE A 901 19.81 14.46 -7.45
N GLU A 902 19.37 15.67 -7.74
CA GLU A 902 18.96 16.14 -9.06
C GLU A 902 19.84 17.30 -9.52
N LEU A 903 20.10 17.35 -10.82
CA LEU A 903 20.94 18.34 -11.49
C LEU A 903 20.13 19.05 -12.58
N PHE A 904 20.23 20.37 -12.63
CA PHE A 904 19.61 21.23 -13.64
C PHE A 904 20.69 22.02 -14.36
N TRP A 905 20.50 22.29 -15.65
CA TRP A 905 21.42 23.13 -16.42
C TRP A 905 20.76 23.86 -17.59
N THR A 906 21.35 25.02 -17.93
CA THR A 906 21.15 25.74 -19.18
C THR A 906 22.52 26.13 -19.71
N LEU A 907 22.82 25.76 -20.95
CA LEU A 907 24.09 26.06 -21.61
C LEU A 907 23.95 27.34 -22.43
N ASP A 908 24.74 28.37 -22.12
CA ASP A 908 24.87 29.60 -22.91
C ASP A 908 26.18 29.53 -23.72
N GLU A 909 26.05 29.15 -25.00
CA GLU A 909 27.18 29.06 -25.92
C GLU A 909 27.74 30.42 -26.33
N GLU A 910 26.95 31.49 -26.30
CA GLU A 910 27.40 32.83 -26.68
C GLU A 910 28.22 33.49 -25.55
N ALA A 911 27.80 33.29 -24.31
CA ALA A 911 28.52 33.76 -23.13
C ALA A 911 29.63 32.79 -22.64
N GLU A 912 29.72 31.57 -23.20
CA GLU A 912 30.57 30.46 -22.72
C GLU A 912 30.35 30.14 -21.23
N THR A 913 29.09 30.18 -20.78
CA THR A 913 28.70 29.92 -19.38
C THR A 913 27.61 28.86 -19.28
N ALA A 914 27.55 28.17 -18.15
CA ALA A 914 26.47 27.26 -17.79
C ALA A 914 25.79 27.76 -16.52
N ASP A 915 24.49 27.99 -16.61
CA ASP A 915 23.62 28.13 -15.44
C ASP A 915 23.28 26.75 -14.94
N MET A 916 23.56 26.48 -13.68
CA MET A 916 23.37 25.16 -13.09
C MET A 916 22.61 25.26 -11.77
N ALA A 917 21.88 24.21 -11.44
CA ALA A 917 21.34 24.02 -10.11
C ALA A 917 21.47 22.58 -9.65
N LEU A 918 21.49 22.40 -8.33
CA LEU A 918 21.48 21.10 -7.70
C LEU A 918 20.46 21.11 -6.56
N ARG A 919 19.74 20.00 -6.42
CA ARG A 919 18.73 19.78 -5.37
C ARG A 919 18.94 18.41 -4.74
N SER A 920 18.94 18.34 -3.41
CA SER A 920 18.83 17.05 -2.73
C SER A 920 17.36 16.61 -2.71
N LEU A 921 17.11 15.33 -2.99
CA LEU A 921 15.77 14.72 -2.96
C LEU A 921 15.38 14.17 -1.58
N SER A 922 16.29 14.33 -0.61
CA SER A 922 16.10 13.96 0.80
C SER A 922 16.87 14.94 1.70
N PRO A 923 16.54 15.02 3.00
CA PRO A 923 17.22 15.92 3.93
C PRO A 923 18.72 15.63 3.97
N ALA A 924 19.53 16.68 3.83
CA ALA A 924 20.98 16.56 3.69
C ALA A 924 21.71 17.60 4.52
N GLY A 925 22.81 17.20 5.17
CA GLY A 925 23.66 18.15 5.88
C GLY A 925 24.62 18.91 4.95
N TYR A 926 25.10 18.22 3.92
CA TYR A 926 25.65 18.83 2.72
C TYR A 926 25.34 17.98 1.49
N VAL A 927 25.24 18.62 0.34
CA VAL A 927 25.12 18.00 -0.99
C VAL A 927 26.20 18.57 -1.89
N SER A 928 26.73 17.76 -2.80
CA SER A 928 27.84 18.17 -3.65
C SER A 928 27.80 17.52 -5.02
N VAL A 929 28.19 18.30 -6.03
CA VAL A 929 28.43 17.85 -7.40
C VAL A 929 29.82 18.32 -7.81
N GLY A 930 30.59 17.48 -8.49
CA GLY A 930 31.95 17.79 -8.85
C GLY A 930 32.38 17.18 -10.17
N TRP A 931 33.51 17.68 -10.64
CA TRP A 931 34.13 17.33 -11.89
C TRP A 931 35.48 16.68 -11.59
N PRO A 932 35.61 15.37 -11.82
CA PRO A 932 36.86 14.68 -11.58
C PRO A 932 37.85 14.95 -12.71
N GLU A 933 39.14 15.11 -12.40
CA GLU A 933 40.18 15.15 -13.44
C GLU A 933 40.46 13.74 -14.01
N THR A 934 40.08 12.71 -13.26
CA THR A 934 40.11 11.31 -13.69
C THR A 934 38.73 10.71 -13.48
N ALA A 935 38.07 10.28 -14.55
CA ALA A 935 36.74 9.66 -14.52
C ALA A 935 36.57 8.72 -13.32
N THR A 936 35.44 8.84 -12.61
CA THR A 936 35.07 8.07 -11.40
C THR A 936 35.91 8.32 -10.12
N LYS A 937 36.95 9.16 -10.15
CA LYS A 937 37.80 9.44 -8.97
C LYS A 937 37.53 10.81 -8.38
N MET A 938 37.27 10.84 -7.08
CA MET A 938 37.15 12.08 -6.29
C MET A 938 38.40 12.98 -6.33
N VAL A 939 39.60 12.39 -6.41
CA VAL A 939 40.87 13.12 -6.32
C VAL A 939 41.78 12.70 -7.47
N PRO A 940 42.42 13.63 -8.18
CA PRO A 940 42.21 15.08 -8.10
C PRO A 940 40.91 15.52 -8.79
N GLY A 941 40.27 16.56 -8.28
CA GLY A 941 39.01 17.06 -8.84
C GLY A 941 38.55 18.35 -8.17
N ASP A 942 37.48 18.92 -8.69
CA ASP A 942 36.88 20.15 -8.17
C ASP A 942 35.39 19.91 -7.94
N ALA A 943 34.80 20.52 -6.92
CA ALA A 943 33.38 20.33 -6.60
C ALA A 943 32.71 21.62 -6.16
N VAL A 944 31.42 21.73 -6.44
CA VAL A 944 30.51 22.64 -5.73
C VAL A 944 29.93 21.89 -4.56
N VAL A 945 30.02 22.48 -3.37
CA VAL A 945 29.44 21.93 -2.15
C VAL A 945 28.44 22.94 -1.60
N VAL A 946 27.26 22.43 -1.26
CA VAL A 946 26.18 23.17 -0.60
C VAL A 946 26.02 22.59 0.78
N HIS A 947 26.10 23.42 1.81
CA HIS A 947 25.93 23.01 3.20
C HIS A 947 25.31 24.12 4.02
N ALA A 948 24.61 23.79 5.10
CA ALA A 948 24.07 24.76 6.06
C ALA A 948 24.81 24.68 7.40
N ALA A 949 26.08 25.06 7.40
CA ALA A 949 26.89 25.08 8.62
C ALA A 949 26.35 26.19 9.54
N GLY A 950 25.71 25.81 10.65
CA GLY A 950 25.12 26.78 11.58
C GLY A 950 23.77 27.37 11.14
N GLY A 951 23.04 26.69 10.26
CA GLY A 951 21.67 27.05 9.87
C GLY A 951 21.56 28.01 8.68
N THR A 952 22.66 28.61 8.21
CA THR A 952 22.67 29.39 6.97
C THR A 952 23.17 28.52 5.81
N PRO A 953 22.34 28.25 4.78
CA PRO A 953 22.77 27.52 3.59
C PRO A 953 23.78 28.36 2.80
N THR A 954 24.91 27.73 2.45
CA THR A 954 25.99 28.35 1.68
C THR A 954 26.44 27.41 0.57
N VAL A 955 26.78 27.98 -0.59
CA VAL A 955 27.37 27.27 -1.73
C VAL A 955 28.77 27.82 -1.99
N ALA A 956 29.75 26.93 -2.17
CA ALA A 956 31.11 27.31 -2.52
C ALA A 956 31.79 26.25 -3.39
N GLY A 957 32.80 26.69 -4.14
CA GLY A 957 33.73 25.80 -4.83
C GLY A 957 34.74 25.20 -3.86
N TYR A 958 35.12 23.94 -4.09
CA TYR A 958 36.07 23.18 -3.29
C TYR A 958 37.10 22.51 -4.18
N ARG A 959 38.36 22.53 -3.72
CA ARG A 959 39.44 21.75 -4.31
C ARG A 959 39.57 20.40 -3.63
N LEU A 960 39.53 19.32 -4.41
CA LEU A 960 39.70 17.94 -3.96
C LEU A 960 41.13 17.47 -4.23
N SER A 961 42.03 17.75 -3.30
CA SER A 961 43.45 17.34 -3.33
C SER A 961 43.76 16.12 -2.45
N GLY A 962 42.82 15.73 -1.58
CA GLY A 962 42.93 14.56 -0.71
C GLY A 962 41.57 14.11 -0.18
N ARG A 963 41.50 12.90 0.38
CA ARG A 963 40.25 12.32 0.95
C ARG A 963 40.10 12.59 2.46
N ASN A 964 40.70 13.66 2.95
CA ASN A 964 40.65 14.10 4.34
C ASN A 964 40.31 15.60 4.37
N SER A 965 39.90 16.12 5.53
CA SER A 965 39.49 17.52 5.63
C SER A 965 40.56 18.51 5.10
N PRO A 966 41.87 18.36 5.38
CA PRO A 966 42.91 19.23 4.79
C PRO A 966 43.02 19.13 3.26
N GLY A 967 42.59 18.01 2.67
CA GLY A 967 42.58 17.79 1.23
C GLY A 967 41.30 18.23 0.53
N VAL A 968 40.26 18.60 1.28
CA VAL A 968 38.98 19.12 0.76
C VAL A 968 38.79 20.53 1.32
N GLN A 969 39.28 21.53 0.60
CA GLN A 969 39.33 22.92 1.08
C GLN A 969 38.48 23.83 0.19
N PRO A 970 37.76 24.81 0.77
CA PRO A 970 37.03 25.79 -0.01
C PRO A 970 38.01 26.64 -0.82
N ASP A 971 37.68 26.84 -2.10
CA ASP A 971 38.45 27.60 -3.09
C ASP A 971 37.46 28.33 -4.00
N ALA A 972 37.01 29.50 -3.54
CA ALA A 972 35.90 30.24 -4.15
C ALA A 972 36.22 30.74 -5.57
N ASP A 973 37.49 31.05 -5.84
CA ASP A 973 37.91 31.64 -7.12
C ASP A 973 38.14 30.57 -8.21
N ARG A 974 38.34 29.31 -7.83
CA ARG A 974 38.77 28.24 -8.76
C ARG A 974 37.72 27.81 -9.76
N LEU A 975 36.46 27.68 -9.33
CA LEU A 975 35.34 27.34 -10.22
C LEU A 975 34.68 28.59 -10.83
N GLY A 976 35.09 29.80 -10.41
CA GLY A 976 34.57 31.06 -10.94
C GLY A 976 33.05 31.18 -10.80
N LEU A 977 32.49 30.71 -9.68
CA LEU A 977 31.04 30.69 -9.47
C LEU A 977 30.49 32.12 -9.37
N THR A 978 29.52 32.45 -10.20
CA THR A 978 28.75 33.70 -10.16
C THR A 978 27.28 33.40 -9.92
N ALA A 979 26.49 34.41 -9.53
CA ALA A 979 25.06 34.25 -9.20
C ALA A 979 24.75 33.10 -8.21
N ALA A 980 25.73 32.76 -7.36
CA ALA A 980 25.68 31.60 -6.49
C ALA A 980 24.79 31.87 -5.28
N GLN A 981 23.75 31.07 -5.11
CA GLN A 981 22.81 31.15 -4.00
C GLN A 981 22.51 29.73 -3.51
N ALA A 982 22.32 29.57 -2.20
CA ALA A 982 21.93 28.31 -1.58
C ALA A 982 20.71 28.53 -0.67
N GLU A 983 19.85 27.54 -0.63
CA GLU A 983 18.63 27.52 0.17
C GLU A 983 18.48 26.15 0.82
N MET A 984 17.87 26.17 2.00
CA MET A 984 17.43 24.96 2.69
C MET A 984 15.91 25.08 2.78
N ALA A 985 15.21 24.12 2.19
CA ALA A 985 13.76 24.05 2.33
C ALA A 985 13.38 23.55 3.73
N ASP A 986 12.12 23.74 4.11
CA ASP A 986 11.60 23.39 5.44
C ASP A 986 11.69 21.88 5.74
N ASP A 987 11.71 21.05 4.70
CA ASP A 987 11.92 19.59 4.80
C ASP A 987 13.40 19.20 5.00
N GLY A 988 14.32 20.16 5.03
CA GLY A 988 15.76 19.95 5.18
C GLY A 988 16.48 19.58 3.88
N THR A 989 15.81 19.65 2.72
CA THR A 989 16.47 19.52 1.41
C THR A 989 17.33 20.75 1.12
N LEU A 990 18.49 20.52 0.52
CA LEU A 990 19.44 21.57 0.15
C LEU A 990 19.36 21.79 -1.36
N SER A 991 19.15 23.04 -1.74
CA SER A 991 19.17 23.48 -3.14
C SER A 991 20.20 24.58 -3.33
N ALA A 992 20.86 24.61 -4.48
CA ALA A 992 21.69 25.75 -4.87
C ALA A 992 21.63 25.99 -6.36
N VAL A 993 21.76 27.26 -6.72
CA VAL A 993 21.82 27.77 -8.07
C VAL A 993 23.14 28.52 -8.23
N PHE A 994 23.83 28.33 -9.34
CA PHE A 994 25.10 29.00 -9.62
C PHE A 994 25.37 29.01 -11.13
N THR A 995 26.06 30.03 -11.59
CA THR A 995 26.58 30.13 -12.95
C THR A 995 28.07 29.89 -12.93
N ARG A 996 28.59 29.16 -13.92
CA ARG A 996 30.05 28.98 -14.10
C ARG A 996 30.45 29.04 -15.56
N ALA A 997 31.67 29.52 -15.83
CA ALA A 997 32.23 29.44 -17.17
C ALA A 997 32.46 27.98 -17.60
N TYR A 998 32.47 27.72 -18.91
CA TYR A 998 32.84 26.42 -19.46
C TYR A 998 34.27 26.02 -19.10
N SER A 999 35.18 27.00 -18.94
CA SER A 999 36.56 26.79 -18.51
C SER A 999 37.04 27.95 -17.61
N PRO A 1000 36.69 27.95 -16.30
CA PRO A 1000 36.98 29.07 -15.40
C PRO A 1000 38.48 29.22 -15.04
N ALA A 1001 39.27 28.14 -15.13
CA ALA A 1001 40.72 28.16 -14.89
C ALA A 1001 41.44 27.00 -15.60
N SER A 1002 42.76 27.11 -15.81
CA SER A 1002 43.59 26.04 -16.37
C SER A 1002 43.60 24.80 -15.47
N GLY A 1003 43.21 23.65 -16.02
CA GLY A 1003 43.15 22.38 -15.28
C GLY A 1003 41.80 22.06 -14.64
N THR A 1004 40.74 22.84 -14.94
CA THR A 1004 39.34 22.47 -14.61
C THR A 1004 38.69 21.72 -15.78
N PRO A 1005 37.91 20.65 -15.55
CA PRO A 1005 37.21 19.96 -16.64
C PRO A 1005 36.22 20.89 -17.35
N SER A 1006 36.27 20.90 -18.68
CA SER A 1006 35.40 21.78 -19.47
C SER A 1006 33.97 21.27 -19.52
N LEU A 1007 33.02 22.19 -19.38
CA LEU A 1007 31.62 21.92 -19.77
C LEU A 1007 31.53 22.05 -21.29
N ARG A 1008 30.92 21.06 -21.93
CA ARG A 1008 30.67 21.03 -23.38
C ARG A 1008 29.32 20.38 -23.61
N ARG A 1009 28.64 20.73 -24.70
CA ARG A 1009 27.53 19.90 -25.21
C ARG A 1009 28.08 18.50 -25.49
N GLY A 1010 27.43 17.49 -24.94
CA GLY A 1010 27.87 16.10 -25.00
C GLY A 1010 28.19 15.49 -23.62
N PRO A 1011 28.77 14.29 -23.58
CA PRO A 1011 29.07 13.56 -22.35
C PRO A 1011 30.14 14.24 -21.48
N VAL A 1012 29.78 14.49 -20.21
CA VAL A 1012 30.63 15.06 -19.16
C VAL A 1012 30.60 14.15 -17.92
N ASP A 1013 31.77 13.86 -17.36
CA ASP A 1013 31.87 13.06 -16.14
C ASP A 1013 31.60 13.89 -14.89
N PHE A 1014 30.74 13.34 -14.03
CA PHE A 1014 30.38 13.93 -12.74
C PHE A 1014 30.69 12.97 -11.59
N ILE A 1015 31.00 13.55 -10.44
CA ILE A 1015 31.00 12.89 -9.13
C ILE A 1015 30.00 13.61 -8.24
N TRP A 1016 29.27 12.89 -7.40
CA TRP A 1016 28.34 13.54 -6.46
C TRP A 1016 28.25 12.80 -5.14
N ALA A 1017 27.94 13.53 -4.08
CA ALA A 1017 27.91 13.00 -2.71
C ALA A 1017 26.97 13.79 -1.81
N VAL A 1018 26.39 13.08 -0.83
CA VAL A 1018 25.56 13.62 0.25
C VAL A 1018 26.18 13.24 1.58
N GLY A 1019 26.23 14.18 2.54
CA GLY A 1019 26.78 13.92 3.86
C GLY A 1019 26.12 14.68 5.00
N PRO A 1020 26.55 14.40 6.25
CA PRO A 1020 25.98 15.00 7.45
C PRO A 1020 26.43 16.46 7.61
N SER A 1021 25.71 17.23 8.45
CA SER A 1021 25.95 18.66 8.55
C SER A 1021 27.37 18.94 9.04
N PRO A 1022 28.14 19.78 8.33
CA PRO A 1022 29.51 20.04 8.71
C PRO A 1022 29.57 20.90 9.98
N SER A 1023 30.53 20.61 10.85
CA SER A 1023 30.78 21.40 12.07
C SER A 1023 31.40 22.78 11.77
N SER A 1024 31.92 22.97 10.56
CA SER A 1024 32.47 24.23 10.04
C SER A 1024 32.52 24.18 8.50
N PRO A 1025 32.39 25.31 7.77
CA PRO A 1025 32.58 25.37 6.30
C PRO A 1025 33.91 24.80 5.82
N THR A 1026 34.95 24.84 6.65
CA THR A 1026 36.30 24.33 6.36
C THR A 1026 36.52 22.88 6.77
N SER A 1027 35.52 22.24 7.39
CA SER A 1027 35.60 20.88 7.92
C SER A 1027 34.36 20.08 7.52
N LEU A 1028 34.32 19.66 6.25
CA LEU A 1028 33.31 18.73 5.78
C LEU A 1028 33.51 17.35 6.44
N ALA A 1029 32.43 16.83 7.00
CA ALA A 1029 32.36 15.46 7.48
C ALA A 1029 32.37 14.48 6.30
N GLN A 1030 32.68 13.21 6.56
CA GLN A 1030 32.66 12.20 5.51
C GLN A 1030 31.22 11.98 5.01
N HIS A 1031 31.02 12.03 3.69
CA HIS A 1031 29.73 11.72 3.06
C HIS A 1031 29.23 10.32 3.43
N SER A 1032 27.93 10.21 3.65
CA SER A 1032 27.23 8.93 3.82
C SER A 1032 26.90 8.28 2.48
N PHE A 1033 26.72 9.10 1.42
CA PHE A 1033 26.43 8.66 0.06
C PHE A 1033 27.42 9.26 -0.95
N ARG A 1034 27.89 8.45 -1.92
CA ARG A 1034 28.75 8.89 -3.03
C ARG A 1034 28.49 8.04 -4.26
N THR A 1035 28.58 8.64 -5.43
CA THR A 1035 28.63 7.90 -6.70
C THR A 1035 29.27 8.79 -7.79
N SER A 1036 29.35 8.26 -9.00
CA SER A 1036 29.91 8.93 -10.18
C SER A 1036 29.28 8.38 -11.44
N GLY A 1037 29.14 9.21 -12.46
CA GLY A 1037 28.57 8.82 -13.74
C GLY A 1037 28.84 9.88 -14.79
N THR A 1038 28.38 9.58 -16.00
CA THR A 1038 28.49 10.50 -17.13
C THR A 1038 27.11 11.05 -17.43
N VAL A 1039 27.01 12.36 -17.60
CA VAL A 1039 25.78 13.07 -17.97
C VAL A 1039 26.02 13.72 -19.32
N ASP A 1040 25.14 13.47 -20.27
CA ASP A 1040 25.16 14.17 -21.56
C ASP A 1040 24.40 15.49 -21.45
N LEU A 1041 25.14 16.61 -21.43
CA LEU A 1041 24.56 17.94 -21.27
C LEU A 1041 23.88 18.47 -22.55
N SER A 1042 23.90 17.70 -23.66
CA SER A 1042 23.19 18.06 -24.91
C SER A 1042 21.73 17.59 -24.96
N LEU A 1043 21.31 16.72 -24.05
CA LEU A 1043 19.96 16.16 -24.01
C LEU A 1043 19.03 17.02 -23.11
N ALA A 1044 17.78 17.20 -23.53
CA ALA A 1044 16.78 17.98 -22.77
C ALA A 1044 16.40 17.30 -21.44
N ASN A 1045 16.32 15.97 -21.44
CA ASN A 1045 16.28 15.15 -20.23
C ASN A 1045 17.57 14.30 -20.24
N GLY A 1046 18.60 14.75 -19.53
CA GLY A 1046 19.90 14.06 -19.54
C GLY A 1046 19.77 12.61 -19.06
N SER A 1047 20.42 11.67 -19.74
CA SER A 1047 20.60 10.31 -19.23
C SER A 1047 21.86 10.26 -18.37
N ALA A 1048 21.74 9.96 -17.07
CA ALA A 1048 22.89 9.68 -16.22
C ALA A 1048 23.23 8.18 -16.32
N SER A 1049 24.38 7.84 -16.93
CA SER A 1049 24.85 6.45 -16.92
C SER A 1049 25.65 6.19 -15.64
N GLU A 1050 25.10 5.40 -14.72
CA GLU A 1050 25.82 4.99 -13.51
C GLU A 1050 27.00 4.07 -13.88
N LEU A 1051 28.24 4.57 -13.79
CA LEU A 1051 29.43 3.73 -13.92
C LEU A 1051 29.80 3.13 -12.56
N GLY A 1052 29.10 2.06 -12.18
CA GLY A 1052 29.45 1.27 -11.01
C GLY A 1052 28.51 0.10 -10.76
N THR A 1053 29.05 -1.06 -10.38
CA THR A 1053 28.27 -2.14 -9.78
C THR A 1053 27.46 -1.56 -8.62
N SER A 1054 26.13 -1.70 -8.67
CA SER A 1054 25.24 -1.15 -7.66
C SER A 1054 25.71 -1.51 -6.25
N ILE A 1055 25.60 -0.55 -5.33
CA ILE A 1055 26.04 -0.71 -3.94
C ILE A 1055 25.41 -1.96 -3.30
N GLY A 1056 24.16 -2.29 -3.68
CA GLY A 1056 23.47 -3.51 -3.28
C GLY A 1056 24.16 -4.80 -3.74
N THR A 1057 24.56 -4.89 -5.01
CA THR A 1057 25.30 -6.04 -5.56
C THR A 1057 26.68 -6.19 -4.91
N PHE A 1058 27.36 -5.07 -4.67
CA PHE A 1058 28.63 -5.07 -3.92
C PHE A 1058 28.47 -5.66 -2.50
N PHE A 1059 27.44 -5.23 -1.76
CA PHE A 1059 27.16 -5.74 -0.43
C PHE A 1059 26.79 -7.23 -0.45
N ALA A 1060 25.99 -7.68 -1.41
CA ALA A 1060 25.60 -9.08 -1.55
C ALA A 1060 26.82 -9.99 -1.78
N ILE A 1061 27.75 -9.58 -2.66
CA ILE A 1061 28.97 -10.35 -2.94
C ILE A 1061 29.89 -10.38 -1.71
N HIS A 1062 30.11 -9.25 -1.03
CA HIS A 1062 30.92 -9.21 0.19
C HIS A 1062 30.30 -10.09 1.30
N ALA A 1063 28.99 -10.00 1.51
CA ALA A 1063 28.26 -10.79 2.49
C ALA A 1063 28.31 -12.28 2.18
N GLY A 1064 28.23 -12.68 0.91
CA GLY A 1064 28.37 -14.07 0.48
C GLY A 1064 29.79 -14.62 0.71
N LEU A 1065 30.82 -13.88 0.28
CA LEU A 1065 32.22 -14.29 0.42
C LEU A 1065 32.72 -14.29 1.87
N MET A 1066 32.09 -13.53 2.78
CA MET A 1066 32.36 -13.61 4.22
C MET A 1066 31.47 -14.64 4.92
N GLY A 1067 30.17 -14.67 4.61
CA GLY A 1067 29.17 -15.49 5.27
C GLY A 1067 29.36 -16.98 5.01
N VAL A 1068 29.50 -17.39 3.75
CA VAL A 1068 29.60 -18.82 3.40
C VAL A 1068 30.81 -19.50 4.07
N PRO A 1069 32.03 -18.93 4.00
CA PRO A 1069 33.18 -19.54 4.66
C PRO A 1069 33.08 -19.60 6.19
N TRP A 1070 32.63 -18.52 6.84
CA TRP A 1070 32.59 -18.42 8.30
C TRP A 1070 31.41 -19.14 8.95
N LEU A 1071 30.25 -19.18 8.27
CA LEU A 1071 29.09 -19.90 8.77
C LEU A 1071 29.20 -21.39 8.45
N PHE A 1072 29.57 -21.80 7.24
CA PHE A 1072 29.43 -23.21 6.84
C PHE A 1072 30.77 -23.96 6.69
N LEU A 1073 31.68 -23.45 5.87
CA LEU A 1073 32.84 -24.21 5.42
C LEU A 1073 33.89 -24.44 6.54
N ILE A 1074 34.27 -23.38 7.26
CA ILE A 1074 35.25 -23.45 8.35
C ILE A 1074 34.71 -24.29 9.52
N PRO A 1075 33.47 -24.10 10.00
CA PRO A 1075 32.88 -24.97 11.01
C PRO A 1075 32.82 -26.44 10.58
N ALA A 1076 32.41 -26.74 9.34
CA ALA A 1076 32.40 -28.11 8.82
C ALA A 1076 33.82 -28.73 8.84
N ALA A 1077 34.85 -27.98 8.44
CA ALA A 1077 36.24 -28.42 8.48
C ALA A 1077 36.74 -28.70 9.92
N ILE A 1078 36.30 -27.91 10.91
CA ILE A 1078 36.63 -28.12 12.33
C ILE A 1078 35.92 -29.36 12.88
N LEU A 1079 34.63 -29.53 12.57
CA LEU A 1079 33.84 -30.69 13.01
C LEU A 1079 34.40 -31.99 12.42
N PHE A 1080 34.75 -31.99 11.14
CA PHE A 1080 35.35 -33.15 10.49
C PHE A 1080 36.68 -33.55 11.15
N ALA A 1081 37.55 -32.57 11.45
CA ALA A 1081 38.81 -32.80 12.15
C ALA A 1081 38.64 -33.29 13.60
N ARG A 1082 37.55 -32.90 14.29
CA ARG A 1082 37.30 -33.26 15.70
C ARG A 1082 36.66 -34.64 15.87
N TYR A 1083 35.73 -35.00 14.99
CA TYR A 1083 34.89 -36.19 15.16
C TYR A 1083 35.26 -37.35 14.22
N PHE A 1084 35.79 -37.06 13.03
CA PHE A 1084 36.06 -38.10 12.02
C PHE A 1084 37.55 -38.45 11.87
N LYS A 1085 38.45 -37.75 12.60
CA LYS A 1085 39.90 -38.04 12.61
C LYS A 1085 40.26 -39.49 12.93
N GLY A 1086 39.46 -40.17 13.76
CA GLY A 1086 39.72 -41.56 14.18
C GLY A 1086 39.26 -42.63 13.19
N THR A 1087 38.42 -42.27 12.22
CA THR A 1087 37.76 -43.20 11.28
C THR A 1087 38.20 -42.99 9.84
N SER A 1088 38.62 -41.79 9.45
CA SER A 1088 38.86 -41.43 8.05
C SER A 1088 40.35 -41.39 7.64
N GLY A 1089 41.26 -42.01 8.38
CA GLY A 1089 42.70 -42.06 8.04
C GLY A 1089 43.35 -40.68 7.85
N SER A 1090 43.95 -40.43 6.69
CA SER A 1090 44.54 -39.13 6.33
C SER A 1090 43.54 -38.14 5.71
N ALA A 1091 42.32 -38.59 5.36
CA ALA A 1091 41.34 -37.78 4.63
C ALA A 1091 40.84 -36.58 5.44
N TRP A 1092 40.70 -36.69 6.78
CA TRP A 1092 40.31 -35.56 7.63
C TRP A 1092 41.30 -34.40 7.52
N PHE A 1093 42.58 -34.72 7.39
CA PHE A 1093 43.65 -33.72 7.32
C PHE A 1093 43.65 -33.04 5.97
N GLN A 1094 43.42 -33.79 4.88
CA GLN A 1094 43.32 -33.22 3.53
C GLN A 1094 42.10 -32.33 3.37
N PHE A 1095 40.94 -32.79 3.88
CA PHE A 1095 39.72 -31.99 3.89
C PHE A 1095 39.88 -30.71 4.72
N HIS A 1096 40.38 -30.84 5.96
CA HIS A 1096 40.61 -29.68 6.82
C HIS A 1096 41.58 -28.67 6.20
N ARG A 1097 42.65 -29.14 5.54
CA ARG A 1097 43.60 -28.27 4.85
C ARG A 1097 42.95 -27.58 3.64
N ALA A 1098 42.34 -28.33 2.73
CA ALA A 1098 41.78 -27.79 1.50
C ALA A 1098 40.67 -26.77 1.77
N VAL A 1099 39.70 -27.12 2.63
CA VAL A 1099 38.56 -26.26 2.93
C VAL A 1099 38.99 -24.99 3.65
N ASN A 1100 39.89 -25.07 4.64
CA ASN A 1100 40.36 -23.86 5.34
C ASN A 1100 41.24 -22.98 4.44
N THR A 1101 42.09 -23.54 3.58
CA THR A 1101 42.89 -22.72 2.65
C THR A 1101 42.00 -21.98 1.64
N LEU A 1102 41.03 -22.66 1.03
CA LEU A 1102 40.07 -22.03 0.10
C LEU A 1102 39.22 -20.96 0.80
N SER A 1103 38.73 -21.27 2.00
CA SER A 1103 37.95 -20.34 2.82
C SER A 1103 38.74 -19.08 3.17
N VAL A 1104 40.02 -19.23 3.55
CA VAL A 1104 40.89 -18.08 3.88
C VAL A 1104 41.17 -17.21 2.64
N MET A 1105 41.35 -17.81 1.46
CA MET A 1105 41.51 -17.02 0.23
C MET A 1105 40.25 -16.19 -0.08
N ALA A 1106 39.06 -16.79 0.07
CA ALA A 1106 37.79 -16.09 -0.15
C ALA A 1106 37.59 -14.91 0.81
N VAL A 1107 37.83 -15.10 2.12
CA VAL A 1107 37.66 -14.02 3.11
C VAL A 1107 38.74 -12.94 3.00
N VAL A 1108 39.95 -13.26 2.54
CA VAL A 1108 40.98 -12.25 2.21
C VAL A 1108 40.55 -11.42 1.00
N ALA A 1109 40.06 -12.07 -0.07
CA ALA A 1109 39.53 -11.36 -1.23
C ALA A 1109 38.35 -10.44 -0.85
N ALA A 1110 37.45 -10.93 -0.01
CA ALA A 1110 36.32 -10.16 0.52
C ALA A 1110 36.77 -8.98 1.40
N LEU A 1111 37.84 -9.13 2.21
CA LEU A 1111 38.40 -8.03 2.99
C LEU A 1111 39.04 -6.98 2.09
N VAL A 1112 39.83 -7.40 1.09
CA VAL A 1112 40.43 -6.47 0.10
C VAL A 1112 39.34 -5.71 -0.64
N MET A 1113 38.30 -6.40 -1.08
CA MET A 1113 37.11 -5.80 -1.68
C MET A 1113 36.45 -4.77 -0.73
N GLY A 1114 36.25 -5.12 0.54
CA GLY A 1114 35.74 -4.21 1.58
C GLY A 1114 36.63 -3.00 1.83
N LEU A 1115 37.97 -3.16 1.79
CA LEU A 1115 38.92 -2.07 1.97
C LEU A 1115 38.95 -1.08 0.80
N ILE A 1116 38.70 -1.56 -0.42
CA ILE A 1116 38.70 -0.74 -1.64
C ILE A 1116 37.38 0.02 -1.81
N ARG A 1117 36.24 -0.64 -1.54
CA ARG A 1117 34.90 -0.14 -1.93
C ARG A 1117 33.92 0.04 -0.75
N GLY A 1118 34.18 -0.55 0.42
CA GLY A 1118 33.24 -0.54 1.55
C GLY A 1118 33.00 0.83 2.18
N THR A 1119 31.84 1.01 2.80
CA THR A 1119 31.52 2.17 3.65
C THR A 1119 32.15 1.96 5.03
N ARG A 1120 32.90 2.95 5.55
CA ARG A 1120 33.54 2.88 6.87
C ARG A 1120 32.60 3.34 8.01
N THR A 1121 31.29 3.27 7.78
CA THR A 1121 30.26 3.84 8.65
C THR A 1121 30.07 3.01 9.93
N GLU A 1122 30.20 1.68 9.84
CA GLU A 1122 30.15 0.78 11.00
C GLU A 1122 31.55 0.38 11.48
N THR A 1123 32.12 1.27 12.29
CA THR A 1123 33.49 1.18 12.82
C THR A 1123 33.77 -0.16 13.52
N THR A 1124 32.78 -0.73 14.21
CA THR A 1124 32.92 -1.99 14.95
C THR A 1124 33.11 -3.20 14.03
N HIS A 1125 32.30 -3.32 12.96
CA HIS A 1125 32.44 -4.39 11.96
C HIS A 1125 33.79 -4.32 11.26
N PHE A 1126 34.21 -3.10 10.88
CA PHE A 1126 35.48 -2.89 10.20
C PHE A 1126 36.68 -3.29 11.08
N ILE A 1127 36.70 -2.87 12.35
CA ILE A 1127 37.78 -3.21 13.30
C ILE A 1127 37.84 -4.73 13.52
N LEU A 1128 36.70 -5.36 13.79
CA LEU A 1128 36.65 -6.81 14.01
C LEU A 1128 37.07 -7.58 12.75
N GLY A 1129 36.65 -7.16 11.56
CA GLY A 1129 37.09 -7.74 10.29
C GLY A 1129 38.60 -7.65 10.09
N CYS A 1130 39.20 -6.50 10.42
CA CYS A 1130 40.66 -6.29 10.37
C CYS A 1130 41.44 -7.09 11.41
N ILE A 1131 40.78 -7.64 12.44
CA ILE A 1131 41.40 -8.52 13.44
C ILE A 1131 41.23 -10.00 13.04
N VAL A 1132 40.00 -10.39 12.70
CA VAL A 1132 39.61 -11.80 12.48
C VAL A 1132 40.25 -12.39 11.22
N VAL A 1133 40.31 -11.63 10.12
CA VAL A 1133 40.88 -12.14 8.86
C VAL A 1133 42.40 -12.38 8.97
N PRO A 1134 43.22 -11.46 9.52
CA PRO A 1134 44.62 -11.77 9.81
C PRO A 1134 44.81 -12.95 10.77
N LEU A 1135 43.97 -13.11 11.80
CA LEU A 1135 44.01 -14.29 12.67
C LEU A 1135 43.76 -15.59 11.88
N ALA A 1136 42.86 -15.59 10.90
CA ALA A 1136 42.60 -16.74 10.03
C ALA A 1136 43.81 -17.07 9.13
N VAL A 1137 44.47 -16.06 8.56
CA VAL A 1137 45.72 -16.22 7.80
C VAL A 1137 46.81 -16.83 8.70
N LEU A 1138 46.96 -16.32 9.92
CA LEU A 1138 47.91 -16.86 10.90
C LEU A 1138 47.61 -18.32 11.27
N GLN A 1139 46.33 -18.75 11.32
CA GLN A 1139 45.99 -20.15 11.55
C GLN A 1139 46.45 -21.07 10.41
N VAL A 1140 46.32 -20.65 9.15
CA VAL A 1140 46.80 -21.42 7.99
C VAL A 1140 48.32 -21.48 8.00
N VAL A 1141 49.00 -20.36 8.26
CA VAL A 1141 50.47 -20.31 8.39
C VAL A 1141 50.96 -21.20 9.54
N ALA A 1142 50.30 -21.16 10.71
CA ALA A 1142 50.61 -22.06 11.82
C ALA A 1142 50.38 -23.54 11.47
N GLY A 1143 49.42 -23.84 10.60
CA GLY A 1143 49.19 -25.17 10.02
C GLY A 1143 50.32 -25.68 9.12
N VAL A 1144 50.95 -24.77 8.36
CA VAL A 1144 52.13 -25.05 7.53
C VAL A 1144 53.34 -25.36 8.40
N PHE A 1145 53.60 -24.55 9.43
CA PHE A 1145 54.71 -24.72 10.36
C PHE A 1145 54.42 -25.71 11.51
N ARG A 1146 53.47 -26.63 11.32
CA ARG A 1146 53.12 -27.60 12.36
C ARG A 1146 54.35 -28.47 12.72
N PRO A 1147 54.65 -28.67 14.02
CA PRO A 1147 55.75 -29.53 14.44
C PRO A 1147 55.59 -30.99 13.99
N ALA A 1148 56.71 -31.72 13.88
CA ALA A 1148 56.72 -33.16 13.66
C ALA A 1148 55.97 -33.91 14.78
N LYS A 1149 55.48 -35.12 14.49
CA LYS A 1149 54.58 -35.86 15.40
C LYS A 1149 55.24 -36.22 16.74
N ASP A 1150 56.55 -36.35 16.74
CA ASP A 1150 57.46 -36.71 17.84
C ASP A 1150 58.04 -35.50 18.58
N ALA A 1151 57.82 -34.28 18.10
CA ALA A 1151 58.31 -33.06 18.74
C ALA A 1151 57.56 -32.75 20.05
N THR A 1152 58.28 -32.36 21.09
CA THR A 1152 57.70 -31.97 22.40
C THR A 1152 56.75 -30.77 22.30
N LEU A 1153 57.01 -29.85 21.37
CA LEU A 1153 56.18 -28.68 21.08
C LEU A 1153 54.84 -29.03 20.40
N ARG A 1154 54.65 -30.26 19.91
CA ARG A 1154 53.48 -30.68 19.13
C ARG A 1154 52.16 -30.57 19.91
N SER A 1155 52.20 -30.86 21.21
CA SER A 1155 51.05 -30.80 22.11
C SER A 1155 50.64 -29.36 22.40
N ALA A 1156 51.61 -28.50 22.74
CA ALA A 1156 51.40 -27.07 22.97
C ALA A 1156 50.84 -26.37 21.70
N TRP A 1157 51.43 -26.66 20.53
CA TRP A 1157 50.91 -26.17 19.24
C TRP A 1157 49.47 -26.62 19.00
N TYR A 1158 49.13 -27.87 19.32
CA TYR A 1158 47.78 -28.40 19.08
C TYR A 1158 46.74 -27.68 19.94
N VAL A 1159 47.05 -27.44 21.21
CA VAL A 1159 46.19 -26.67 22.11
C VAL A 1159 46.01 -25.26 21.58
N ALA A 1160 47.11 -24.56 21.28
CA ALA A 1160 47.10 -23.19 20.78
C ALA A 1160 46.33 -23.05 19.47
N HIS A 1161 46.64 -23.88 18.46
CA HIS A 1161 45.98 -23.87 17.15
C HIS A 1161 44.48 -24.18 17.26
N SER A 1162 44.10 -25.16 18.09
CA SER A 1162 42.71 -25.55 18.22
C SER A 1162 41.84 -24.52 18.94
N TRP A 1163 42.39 -23.82 19.95
CA TRP A 1163 41.64 -22.77 20.66
C TRP A 1163 41.63 -21.47 19.88
N ALA A 1164 42.76 -21.05 19.30
CA ALA A 1164 42.82 -19.84 18.49
C ALA A 1164 41.90 -19.92 17.27
N GLY A 1165 41.81 -21.08 16.61
CA GLY A 1165 40.84 -21.31 15.52
C GLY A 1165 39.38 -21.18 15.96
N ARG A 1166 39.01 -21.69 17.15
CA ARG A 1166 37.64 -21.55 17.68
C ARG A 1166 37.31 -20.10 18.05
N THR A 1167 38.25 -19.41 18.68
CA THR A 1167 38.09 -17.99 19.00
C THR A 1167 37.90 -17.15 17.74
N ALA A 1168 38.65 -17.43 16.68
CA ALA A 1168 38.49 -16.74 15.40
C ALA A 1168 37.08 -16.93 14.80
N VAL A 1169 36.51 -18.15 14.87
CA VAL A 1169 35.15 -18.43 14.39
C VAL A 1169 34.09 -17.68 15.20
N ILE A 1170 34.22 -17.65 16.53
CA ILE A 1170 33.27 -16.94 17.40
C ILE A 1170 33.30 -15.43 17.10
N LEU A 1171 34.51 -14.85 17.01
CA LEU A 1171 34.67 -13.44 16.65
C LEU A 1171 34.14 -13.14 15.24
N ALA A 1172 34.28 -14.08 14.29
CA ALA A 1172 33.72 -13.93 12.96
C ALA A 1172 32.19 -13.91 12.96
N TRP A 1173 31.52 -14.76 13.75
CA TRP A 1173 30.05 -14.76 13.86
C TRP A 1173 29.53 -13.46 14.47
N VAL A 1174 30.20 -12.95 15.51
CA VAL A 1174 29.92 -11.62 16.07
C VAL A 1174 30.12 -10.54 15.00
N ASN A 1175 31.19 -10.64 14.21
CA ASN A 1175 31.47 -9.68 13.16
C ASN A 1175 30.43 -9.69 12.03
N ILE A 1176 29.91 -10.87 11.67
CA ILE A 1176 28.82 -11.02 10.69
C ILE A 1176 27.55 -10.34 11.21
N PHE A 1177 27.25 -10.44 12.50
CA PHE A 1177 26.10 -9.75 13.09
C PHE A 1177 26.19 -8.22 12.91
N PHE A 1178 27.35 -7.62 13.21
CA PHE A 1178 27.57 -6.20 12.98
C PHE A 1178 27.53 -5.83 11.48
N GLY A 1179 28.08 -6.68 10.60
CA GLY A 1179 28.03 -6.46 9.16
C GLY A 1179 26.61 -6.49 8.59
N MET A 1180 25.79 -7.45 9.04
CA MET A 1180 24.40 -7.58 8.60
C MET A 1180 23.50 -6.45 9.11
N ARG A 1181 23.75 -5.93 10.32
CA ARG A 1181 23.10 -4.71 10.83
C ARG A 1181 23.37 -3.49 9.93
N THR A 1182 24.53 -3.44 9.29
CA THR A 1182 24.91 -2.34 8.38
C THR A 1182 24.27 -2.50 7.00
N ALA A 1183 24.14 -3.74 6.51
CA ALA A 1183 23.76 -4.03 5.13
C ALA A 1183 22.25 -4.00 4.87
N ARG A 1184 21.40 -4.07 5.92
CA ARG A 1184 19.93 -4.08 5.79
C ARG A 1184 19.25 -3.45 7.01
N ALA A 1185 19.15 -2.12 7.02
CA ALA A 1185 18.30 -1.40 7.97
C ALA A 1185 16.79 -1.63 7.71
N ASP A 1186 16.44 -2.08 6.50
CA ASP A 1186 15.04 -2.12 6.03
C ASP A 1186 14.50 -3.54 5.77
N ALA A 1187 15.35 -4.58 5.88
CA ALA A 1187 14.87 -5.96 5.86
C ALA A 1187 14.62 -6.42 7.29
N GLY A 1188 13.38 -6.76 7.63
CA GLY A 1188 12.94 -7.14 8.97
C GLY A 1188 13.77 -8.24 9.65
N LYS A 1189 13.35 -8.63 10.86
CA LYS A 1189 14.09 -9.53 11.78
C LYS A 1189 14.31 -10.97 11.24
N GLY A 1190 13.93 -11.30 10.00
CA GLY A 1190 14.04 -12.65 9.41
C GLY A 1190 15.46 -13.16 9.25
N TRP A 1191 16.44 -12.31 8.91
CA TRP A 1191 17.85 -12.75 8.79
C TRP A 1191 18.46 -13.16 10.15
N LEU A 1192 18.01 -12.49 11.22
CA LEU A 1192 18.34 -12.78 12.62
C LEU A 1192 17.82 -14.17 13.00
N ILE A 1193 16.58 -14.49 12.61
CA ILE A 1193 15.98 -15.82 12.79
C ILE A 1193 16.76 -16.87 11.98
N GLY A 1194 17.13 -16.57 10.73
CA GLY A 1194 17.89 -17.50 9.88
C GLY A 1194 19.28 -17.84 10.44
N VAL A 1195 20.05 -16.83 10.86
CA VAL A 1195 21.36 -17.04 11.50
C VAL A 1195 21.20 -17.75 12.85
N GLY A 1196 20.20 -17.36 13.66
CA GLY A 1196 19.89 -18.00 14.93
C GLY A 1196 19.50 -19.48 14.77
N ALA A 1197 18.65 -19.81 13.81
CA ALA A 1197 18.24 -21.18 13.48
C ALA A 1197 19.45 -22.01 13.02
N TYR A 1198 20.31 -21.45 12.17
CA TYR A 1198 21.56 -22.11 11.77
C TYR A 1198 22.45 -22.45 12.97
N LEU A 1199 22.70 -21.48 13.87
CA LEU A 1199 23.52 -21.69 15.07
C LEU A 1199 22.89 -22.71 16.02
N CYS A 1200 21.57 -22.75 16.12
CA CYS A 1200 20.83 -23.77 16.87
C CYS A 1200 21.06 -25.17 16.29
N VAL A 1201 20.86 -25.34 14.97
CA VAL A 1201 21.10 -26.60 14.27
C VAL A 1201 22.56 -27.05 14.42
N LEU A 1202 23.51 -26.14 14.24
CA LEU A 1202 24.94 -26.43 14.42
C LEU A 1202 25.23 -26.90 15.84
N THR A 1203 24.62 -26.30 16.85
CA THR A 1203 24.75 -26.70 18.25
C THR A 1203 24.19 -28.09 18.49
N ILE A 1204 23.02 -28.41 17.92
CA ILE A 1204 22.41 -29.75 17.99
C ILE A 1204 23.33 -30.80 17.35
N ILE A 1205 23.92 -30.51 16.19
CA ILE A 1205 24.89 -31.39 15.51
C ILE A 1205 26.10 -31.62 16.41
N ILE A 1206 26.66 -30.56 17.01
CA ILE A 1206 27.83 -30.66 17.91
C ILE A 1206 27.51 -31.54 19.12
N VAL A 1207 26.38 -31.29 19.79
CA VAL A 1207 25.95 -32.06 20.97
C VAL A 1207 25.74 -33.52 20.59
N SER A 1208 25.06 -33.78 19.47
CA SER A 1208 24.81 -35.14 18.97
C SER A 1208 26.10 -35.91 18.69
N LEU A 1209 27.06 -35.27 18.01
CA LEU A 1209 28.37 -35.86 17.72
C LEU A 1209 29.21 -36.08 18.98
N GLU A 1210 29.15 -35.18 19.96
CA GLU A 1210 29.85 -35.31 21.24
C GLU A 1210 29.26 -36.44 22.09
N VAL A 1211 27.92 -36.59 22.13
CA VAL A 1211 27.25 -37.72 22.77
C VAL A 1211 27.65 -39.05 22.12
N ARG A 1212 27.65 -39.13 20.78
CA ARG A 1212 28.10 -40.33 20.04
C ARG A 1212 29.56 -40.67 20.34
N LYS A 1213 30.43 -39.66 20.39
CA LYS A 1213 31.85 -39.82 20.71
C LYS A 1213 32.07 -40.34 22.13
N ARG A 1214 31.28 -39.90 23.11
CA ARG A 1214 31.35 -40.37 24.52
C ARG A 1214 30.76 -41.77 24.72
N LYS A 1215 29.78 -42.17 23.90
CA LYS A 1215 29.18 -43.53 23.92
C LYS A 1215 30.02 -44.59 23.20
N ALA A 1216 31.04 -44.21 22.44
CA ALA A 1216 31.91 -45.18 21.78
C ALA A 1216 32.76 -45.94 22.81
N PRO A 1217 32.81 -47.29 22.77
CA PRO A 1217 33.65 -48.06 23.69
C PRO A 1217 35.13 -47.68 23.54
N PRO A 1218 35.93 -47.73 24.62
CA PRO A 1218 37.36 -47.48 24.53
C PRO A 1218 37.97 -48.48 23.55
N ARG A 1219 38.72 -47.97 22.57
CA ARG A 1219 39.50 -48.83 21.66
C ARG A 1219 40.44 -49.68 22.51
N GLU A 1220 40.27 -51.00 22.48
CA GLU A 1220 41.28 -51.94 22.93
C GLU A 1220 42.59 -51.62 22.21
N ALA A 1221 43.67 -51.53 22.98
CA ALA A 1221 45.00 -51.35 22.45
C ALA A 1221 45.38 -52.61 21.65
N VAL A 1222 45.57 -52.45 20.34
CA VAL A 1222 46.34 -53.37 19.48
C VAL A 1222 47.37 -52.56 18.75
#